data_AF-A0A1F2WJI6-F1
#
_entry.id   AF-A0A1F2WJI6-F1
#
_cell.length_a   1.000
_cell.length_b   1.000
_cell.length_c   1.000
_cell.angle_alpha   90.00
_cell.angle_beta   90.00
_cell.angle_gamma   90.00
#
_symmetry.space_group_name_H-M   'P 1'
#
loop_
_entity.id
_entity.type
_entity.pdbx_description
1 polymer ?
#
loop_
_entity_poly.entity_id
_entity_poly.type
_entity_poly.pdbx_seq_one_letter_code
_entity_poly.pdbx_strand_id
1 'polypeptide(L)'
;MKQVSQSMKDGRIRVVDVPPPTLRPHGILARTAWSLISAGTEKAKVDLGQKSMAAKARSRPDQVAQVVEKIRRDGVLQTYRTVMARLEEANPIGYSSAGVVAAVGELAGGFKPGDLIACGGGDYANHAEIVYVPGTLCVPVTDGVGLDEAAFATVGAVALQGVRQAGMTLGDRVAVIGLGLVGQITVQLLRAAGCDVAGMDPDPKRCEIAAKFGASMLTSDIGGAAGQMQANTANVGYDAVIITAGTKDDGPVILAGKIARDRGTVVIVGDVGMNVPRAPFYEKELTFKLSRSYGPGRYDPMYEELALDYPLGYVRWTEQRNMAEFIRLVAEKAVDVKPLVTHRFSVEEAADAYSVLTTRGSGALGVLLEYPQNTESEPERQRIWLKPPSAKAAKEGGVGVSFLGAGNFATATLLPALSNDKRFIRRGVYTTTGLSARDVAERNQFAYCAGSADEVLSDTETSAIVIATRHSSHAELAQKALRAGKTVFVEKPLALTEEELAKVVEAQRATGGHLMVGFNRRFAPLTNVVEEALKRRSSPATLLIRVNAGAIPPTHWIHRLEEGGGRIVGEVCHFVDLAACLIGDRVANVYAISADPTKAAALTDTLTITLSFPDGSLATILYAATGDSAFPKERVEVFCEGAVMVIREFKSLTVTRGGHTRTERLPRADKGHANEMRAFLDLAQGHEPRLKFADCVASTAATFKVVESLTTGRPVTVPRYMVEGKG
;
A
#
# COMPACT_ATOMS: atom_id res chain seq x y z
N MET A 1 -4.23 -12.02 17.49
CA MET A 1 -4.20 -13.09 16.48
C MET A 1 -2.77 -13.32 16.02
N LYS A 2 -2.44 -14.54 15.60
CA LYS A 2 -1.13 -14.91 15.07
C LYS A 2 -1.05 -14.57 13.59
N GLN A 3 0.08 -14.00 13.19
CA GLN A 3 0.42 -13.74 11.80
C GLN A 3 1.89 -14.11 11.57
N VAL A 4 2.16 -14.74 10.43
CA VAL A 4 3.52 -15.03 9.99
C VAL A 4 4.08 -13.79 9.28
N SER A 5 5.30 -13.42 9.65
CA SER A 5 6.01 -12.27 9.12
C SER A 5 7.43 -12.64 8.72
N GLN A 6 7.98 -11.90 7.76
CA GLN A 6 9.37 -11.98 7.36
C GLN A 6 10.08 -10.66 7.61
N SER A 7 11.23 -10.72 8.27
CA SER A 7 12.15 -9.59 8.36
C SER A 7 12.89 -9.39 7.02
N MET A 8 12.75 -8.21 6.40
CA MET A 8 13.47 -7.89 5.16
C MET A 8 14.95 -7.61 5.38
N LYS A 9 15.40 -7.45 6.64
CA LYS A 9 16.79 -7.19 7.01
C LYS A 9 17.63 -8.46 6.95
N ASP A 10 17.14 -9.54 7.55
CA ASP A 10 17.88 -10.81 7.73
C ASP A 10 17.14 -12.03 7.15
N GLY A 11 15.95 -11.84 6.58
CA GLY A 11 15.14 -12.89 5.96
C GLY A 11 14.45 -13.83 6.97
N ARG A 12 14.57 -13.59 8.28
CA ARG A 12 14.03 -14.48 9.30
C ARG A 12 12.50 -14.47 9.32
N ILE A 13 11.93 -15.67 9.42
CA ILE A 13 10.49 -15.88 9.59
C ILE A 13 10.17 -15.86 11.09
N ARG A 14 9.06 -15.20 11.45
CA ARG A 14 8.55 -15.14 12.82
C ARG A 14 7.03 -15.21 12.81
N VAL A 15 6.48 -15.91 13.79
CA VAL A 15 5.07 -15.82 14.16
C VAL A 15 4.95 -14.72 15.20
N VAL A 16 4.10 -13.74 14.95
CA VAL A 16 3.90 -12.58 15.81
C VAL A 16 2.43 -12.43 16.19
N ASP A 17 2.19 -12.03 17.43
CA ASP A 17 0.86 -11.59 17.87
C ASP A 17 0.59 -10.18 17.35
N VAL A 18 -0.44 -10.07 16.52
CA VAL A 18 -0.92 -8.83 15.90
C VAL A 18 -2.40 -8.64 16.18
N PRO A 19 -2.90 -7.39 16.26
CA PRO A 19 -4.33 -7.17 16.35
C PRO A 19 -5.02 -7.55 15.04
N PRO A 20 -6.33 -7.84 15.03
CA PRO A 20 -7.06 -8.16 13.82
C PRO A 20 -7.02 -7.00 12.81
N PRO A 21 -7.00 -7.27 11.49
CA PRO A 21 -7.09 -6.23 10.49
C PRO A 21 -8.47 -5.58 10.48
N THR A 22 -8.54 -4.35 9.99
CA THR A 22 -9.80 -3.60 9.89
C THR A 22 -10.66 -4.10 8.73
N LEU A 23 -11.97 -4.28 8.97
CA LEU A 23 -12.93 -4.50 7.89
C LEU A 23 -13.03 -3.22 7.03
N ARG A 24 -13.00 -3.39 5.71
CA ARG A 24 -13.17 -2.29 4.74
C ARG A 24 -14.37 -2.59 3.82
N PRO A 25 -14.95 -1.57 3.17
CA PRO A 25 -16.19 -1.75 2.41
C PRO A 25 -16.14 -2.83 1.33
N HIS A 26 -15.03 -2.95 0.60
CA HIS A 26 -14.91 -3.80 -0.59
C HIS A 26 -14.46 -5.24 -0.31
N GLY A 27 -14.41 -5.66 0.94
CA GLY A 27 -13.87 -6.96 1.29
C GLY A 27 -14.49 -7.57 2.52
N ILE A 28 -13.92 -8.69 2.92
CA ILE A 28 -14.37 -9.48 4.06
C ILE A 28 -13.24 -9.62 5.07
N LEU A 29 -13.61 -9.92 6.31
CA LEU A 29 -12.70 -10.56 7.26
C LEU A 29 -12.97 -12.07 7.21
N ALA A 30 -11.93 -12.86 7.00
CA ALA A 30 -12.02 -14.32 7.01
C ALA A 30 -11.17 -14.90 8.14
N ARG A 31 -11.75 -15.80 8.94
CA ARG A 31 -11.00 -16.66 9.87
C ARG A 31 -10.38 -17.79 9.07
N THR A 32 -9.06 -17.78 8.95
CA THR A 32 -8.32 -18.79 8.21
C THR A 32 -8.41 -20.13 8.93
N ALA A 33 -8.69 -21.20 8.18
CA ALA A 33 -8.57 -22.57 8.67
C ALA A 33 -7.30 -23.23 8.17
N TRP A 34 -6.99 -23.00 6.90
CA TRP A 34 -5.81 -23.52 6.23
C TRP A 34 -5.19 -22.45 5.35
N SER A 35 -3.87 -22.41 5.29
CA SER A 35 -3.16 -21.63 4.28
C SER A 35 -2.04 -22.44 3.67
N LEU A 36 -1.82 -22.24 2.37
CA LEU A 36 -0.88 -23.02 1.59
C LEU A 36 0.40 -22.23 1.36
N ILE A 37 1.53 -22.80 1.80
CA ILE A 37 2.85 -22.31 1.43
C ILE A 37 3.28 -22.96 0.12
N SER A 38 3.50 -22.14 -0.90
CA SER A 38 4.02 -22.60 -2.19
C SER A 38 5.55 -22.58 -2.22
N ALA A 39 6.15 -23.76 -2.34
CA ALA A 39 7.60 -23.95 -2.33
C ALA A 39 8.37 -23.17 -3.41
N GLY A 40 7.71 -22.71 -4.48
CA GLY A 40 8.33 -21.89 -5.52
C GLY A 40 8.33 -20.39 -5.18
N THR A 41 7.15 -19.79 -5.20
CA THR A 41 6.97 -18.34 -5.06
C THR A 41 7.43 -17.81 -3.71
N GLU A 42 7.14 -18.54 -2.63
CA GLU A 42 7.49 -18.06 -1.29
C GLU A 42 8.94 -18.31 -0.94
N LYS A 43 9.53 -19.40 -1.43
CA LYS A 43 10.98 -19.59 -1.36
C LYS A 43 11.73 -18.47 -2.06
N ALA A 44 11.26 -18.02 -3.23
CA ALA A 44 11.86 -16.88 -3.92
C ALA A 44 11.78 -15.58 -3.08
N LYS A 45 10.66 -15.35 -2.37
CA LYS A 45 10.55 -14.24 -1.40
C LYS A 45 11.53 -14.42 -0.22
N VAL A 46 11.65 -15.63 0.32
CA VAL A 46 12.59 -15.96 1.41
C VAL A 46 14.04 -15.71 0.99
N ASP A 47 14.45 -16.27 -0.14
CA ASP A 47 15.80 -16.12 -0.71
C ASP A 47 16.12 -14.64 -1.00
N LEU A 48 15.15 -13.85 -1.48
CA LEU A 48 15.32 -12.42 -1.66
C LEU A 48 15.56 -11.70 -0.33
N GLY A 49 14.82 -12.06 0.72
CA GLY A 49 14.99 -11.52 2.07
C GLY A 49 16.37 -11.82 2.67
N GLN A 50 16.95 -12.97 2.37
CA GLN A 50 18.27 -13.40 2.86
C GLN A 50 19.47 -12.80 2.09
N LYS A 51 19.25 -12.19 0.91
CA LYS A 51 20.34 -11.58 0.13
C LYS A 51 21.00 -10.39 0.83
N SER A 52 22.27 -10.18 0.53
CA SER A 52 23.00 -8.96 0.90
C SER A 52 22.35 -7.72 0.25
N MET A 53 22.58 -6.54 0.86
CA MET A 53 22.05 -5.27 0.37
C MET A 53 22.42 -4.97 -1.09
N ALA A 54 23.67 -5.26 -1.49
CA ALA A 54 24.12 -5.09 -2.86
C ALA A 54 23.39 -6.03 -3.84
N ALA A 55 23.12 -7.27 -3.42
CA ALA A 55 22.39 -8.24 -4.25
C ALA A 55 20.89 -7.88 -4.35
N LYS A 56 20.27 -7.35 -3.29
CA LYS A 56 18.90 -6.80 -3.32
C LYS A 56 18.80 -5.61 -4.29
N ALA A 57 19.72 -4.65 -4.18
CA ALA A 57 19.78 -3.50 -5.07
C ALA A 57 19.93 -3.91 -6.55
N ARG A 58 20.82 -4.88 -6.85
CA ARG A 58 21.00 -5.40 -8.22
C ARG A 58 19.75 -6.07 -8.78
N SER A 59 18.92 -6.68 -7.93
CA SER A 59 17.66 -7.32 -8.36
C SER A 59 16.50 -6.35 -8.58
N ARG A 60 16.61 -5.09 -8.17
CA ARG A 60 15.57 -4.06 -8.29
C ARG A 60 16.15 -2.72 -8.78
N PRO A 61 16.60 -2.64 -10.04
CA PRO A 61 17.23 -1.44 -10.58
C PRO A 61 16.30 -0.22 -10.61
N ASP A 62 15.00 -0.44 -10.73
CA ASP A 62 13.93 0.56 -10.59
C ASP A 62 13.94 1.22 -9.20
N GLN A 63 14.04 0.42 -8.13
CA GLN A 63 14.10 0.94 -6.76
C GLN A 63 15.41 1.69 -6.52
N VAL A 64 16.52 1.26 -7.14
CA VAL A 64 17.79 1.97 -7.07
C VAL A 64 17.67 3.35 -7.75
N ALA A 65 17.01 3.44 -8.90
CA ALA A 65 16.74 4.72 -9.57
C ALA A 65 15.92 5.66 -8.67
N GLN A 66 14.86 5.16 -8.03
CA GLN A 66 14.06 5.92 -7.06
C GLN A 66 14.91 6.41 -5.87
N VAL A 67 15.84 5.59 -5.38
CA VAL A 67 16.77 5.98 -4.31
C VAL A 67 17.70 7.09 -4.77
N VAL A 68 18.24 7.02 -5.99
CA VAL A 68 19.10 8.08 -6.56
C VAL A 68 18.35 9.39 -6.71
N GLU A 69 17.12 9.36 -7.22
CA GLU A 69 16.25 10.54 -7.29
C GLU A 69 15.98 11.11 -5.89
N LYS A 70 15.68 10.24 -4.93
CA LYS A 70 15.46 10.65 -3.55
C LYS A 70 16.71 11.24 -2.89
N ILE A 71 17.91 10.73 -3.20
CA ILE A 71 19.18 11.33 -2.75
C ILE A 71 19.33 12.75 -3.31
N ARG A 72 19.04 12.95 -4.60
CA ARG A 72 19.10 14.28 -5.23
C ARG A 72 18.12 15.27 -4.59
N ARG A 73 16.92 14.81 -4.23
CA ARG A 73 15.85 15.65 -3.67
C ARG A 73 15.99 15.90 -2.16
N ASP A 74 16.19 14.85 -1.38
CA ASP A 74 16.10 14.85 0.09
C ASP A 74 17.48 14.77 0.77
N GLY A 75 18.54 14.53 -0.01
CA GLY A 75 19.91 14.34 0.48
C GLY A 75 20.21 12.91 0.93
N VAL A 76 21.51 12.61 1.07
CA VAL A 76 22.03 11.26 1.37
C VAL A 76 21.52 10.72 2.70
N LEU A 77 21.62 11.51 3.78
CA LEU A 77 21.28 11.04 5.13
C LEU A 77 19.79 10.70 5.28
N GLN A 78 18.90 11.53 4.74
CA GLN A 78 17.46 11.31 4.83
C GLN A 78 17.00 10.15 3.95
N THR A 79 17.62 10.00 2.78
CA THR A 79 17.37 8.85 1.91
C THR A 79 17.84 7.56 2.56
N TYR A 80 19.04 7.55 3.14
CA TYR A 80 19.55 6.42 3.90
C TYR A 80 18.60 6.00 5.01
N ARG A 81 18.14 6.96 5.84
CA ARG A 81 17.15 6.70 6.90
C ARG A 81 15.85 6.11 6.35
N THR A 82 15.32 6.64 5.25
CA THR A 82 14.09 6.09 4.64
C THR A 82 14.29 4.67 4.12
N VAL A 83 15.41 4.42 3.43
CA VAL A 83 15.71 3.09 2.86
C VAL A 83 15.87 2.07 3.98
N MET A 84 16.64 2.41 5.02
CA MET A 84 16.79 1.55 6.20
C MET A 84 15.46 1.34 6.91
N ALA A 85 14.63 2.38 7.05
CA ALA A 85 13.32 2.25 7.67
C ALA A 85 12.42 1.24 6.93
N ARG A 86 12.47 1.23 5.59
CA ARG A 86 11.73 0.29 4.74
C ARG A 86 12.28 -1.13 4.76
N LEU A 87 13.59 -1.30 4.93
CA LEU A 87 14.23 -2.62 5.01
C LEU A 87 14.03 -3.30 6.36
N GLU A 88 13.79 -2.52 7.40
CA GLU A 88 13.50 -3.01 8.74
C GLU A 88 12.01 -3.33 8.97
N GLU A 89 11.14 -2.94 8.03
CA GLU A 89 9.70 -3.19 8.12
C GLU A 89 9.40 -4.70 7.99
N ALA A 90 8.56 -5.21 8.89
CA ALA A 90 8.04 -6.57 8.81
C ALA A 90 7.16 -6.75 7.56
N ASN A 91 7.50 -7.73 6.73
CA ASN A 91 6.78 -8.01 5.49
C ASN A 91 5.80 -9.18 5.70
N PRO A 92 4.51 -9.03 5.37
CA PRO A 92 3.60 -10.16 5.38
C PRO A 92 3.95 -11.16 4.27
N ILE A 93 3.65 -12.43 4.52
CA ILE A 93 3.88 -13.54 3.59
C ILE A 93 2.65 -14.43 3.51
N GLY A 94 2.58 -15.25 2.46
CA GLY A 94 1.36 -15.97 2.06
C GLY A 94 0.54 -15.20 1.02
N TYR A 95 -0.27 -15.96 0.28
CA TYR A 95 -1.17 -15.43 -0.75
C TYR A 95 -2.34 -16.35 -1.11
N SER A 96 -2.50 -17.47 -0.39
CA SER A 96 -3.47 -18.53 -0.68
C SER A 96 -3.94 -19.15 0.63
N SER A 97 -5.22 -19.00 0.95
CA SER A 97 -5.81 -19.49 2.19
C SER A 97 -7.27 -19.89 1.99
N ALA A 98 -7.83 -20.60 2.96
CA ALA A 98 -9.25 -20.93 3.00
C ALA A 98 -9.74 -20.96 4.44
N GLY A 99 -11.00 -20.65 4.62
CA GLY A 99 -11.56 -20.44 5.95
C GLY A 99 -13.04 -20.05 5.92
N VAL A 100 -13.45 -19.34 6.97
CA VAL A 100 -14.84 -18.97 7.21
C VAL A 100 -14.97 -17.45 7.23
N VAL A 101 -15.97 -16.90 6.53
CA VAL A 101 -16.28 -15.47 6.59
C VAL A 101 -16.67 -15.09 8.02
N ALA A 102 -15.94 -14.13 8.61
CA ALA A 102 -16.21 -13.58 9.93
C ALA A 102 -17.05 -12.30 9.86
N ALA A 103 -16.75 -11.42 8.89
CA ALA A 103 -17.49 -10.18 8.66
C ALA A 103 -17.42 -9.78 7.19
N VAL A 104 -18.41 -9.03 6.71
CA VAL A 104 -18.56 -8.63 5.30
C VAL A 104 -18.71 -7.12 5.21
N GLY A 105 -17.92 -6.50 4.35
CA GLY A 105 -18.02 -5.09 4.02
C GLY A 105 -19.20 -4.84 3.08
N GLU A 106 -19.76 -3.64 3.13
CA GLU A 106 -20.98 -3.25 2.41
C GLU A 106 -20.91 -3.46 0.88
N LEU A 107 -19.70 -3.38 0.32
CA LEU A 107 -19.41 -3.45 -1.11
C LEU A 107 -18.61 -4.71 -1.50
N ALA A 108 -18.48 -5.69 -0.61
CA ALA A 108 -17.72 -6.91 -0.87
C ALA A 108 -18.44 -7.86 -1.84
N GLY A 109 -19.79 -7.82 -1.86
CA GLY A 109 -20.66 -8.58 -2.75
C GLY A 109 -20.68 -10.10 -2.49
N GLY A 110 -21.88 -10.72 -2.49
CA GLY A 110 -22.03 -12.18 -2.62
C GLY A 110 -21.62 -13.07 -1.44
N PHE A 111 -21.21 -12.52 -0.30
CA PHE A 111 -20.80 -13.28 0.89
C PHE A 111 -21.63 -12.93 2.13
N LYS A 112 -21.73 -13.86 3.07
CA LYS A 112 -22.29 -13.66 4.42
C LYS A 112 -21.40 -14.31 5.49
N PRO A 113 -21.42 -13.81 6.75
CA PRO A 113 -20.75 -14.48 7.85
C PRO A 113 -21.14 -15.96 7.94
N GLY A 114 -20.15 -16.84 8.14
CA GLY A 114 -20.32 -18.29 8.16
C GLY A 114 -20.07 -19.00 6.82
N ASP A 115 -19.99 -18.29 5.69
CA ASP A 115 -19.67 -18.92 4.41
C ASP A 115 -18.26 -19.53 4.43
N LEU A 116 -18.14 -20.72 3.83
CA LEU A 116 -16.85 -21.36 3.57
C LEU A 116 -16.25 -20.79 2.28
N ILE A 117 -15.01 -20.35 2.34
CA ILE A 117 -14.38 -19.60 1.24
C ILE A 117 -12.92 -19.97 1.05
N ALA A 118 -12.46 -19.91 -0.20
CA ALA A 118 -11.04 -19.80 -0.54
C ALA A 118 -10.70 -18.34 -0.86
N CYS A 119 -9.52 -17.91 -0.45
CA CYS A 119 -9.03 -16.55 -0.53
C CYS A 119 -7.68 -16.51 -1.25
N GLY A 120 -7.52 -15.55 -2.16
CA GLY A 120 -6.28 -15.27 -2.85
C GLY A 120 -5.79 -13.84 -2.67
N GLY A 121 -4.64 -13.55 -3.27
CA GLY A 121 -4.07 -12.21 -3.30
C GLY A 121 -2.79 -12.09 -2.49
N GLY A 122 -1.70 -11.70 -3.16
CA GLY A 122 -0.50 -11.25 -2.48
C GLY A 122 -0.82 -9.98 -1.67
N ASP A 123 -0.39 -9.97 -0.41
CA ASP A 123 -0.67 -8.91 0.59
C ASP A 123 -2.08 -8.95 1.20
N TYR A 124 -2.97 -9.85 0.74
CA TYR A 124 -4.32 -10.04 1.30
C TYR A 124 -4.46 -11.39 2.03
N ALA A 125 -4.40 -12.50 1.28
CA ALA A 125 -4.52 -13.87 1.81
C ALA A 125 -3.21 -14.36 2.45
N ASN A 126 -2.68 -13.55 3.37
CA ASN A 126 -1.44 -13.81 4.10
C ASN A 126 -1.61 -14.96 5.09
N HIS A 127 -0.51 -15.54 5.56
CA HIS A 127 -0.52 -16.55 6.62
C HIS A 127 -0.84 -15.92 7.97
N ALA A 128 -2.13 -15.86 8.30
CA ALA A 128 -2.63 -15.23 9.52
C ALA A 128 -3.97 -15.86 9.93
N GLU A 129 -4.28 -15.86 11.23
CA GLU A 129 -5.56 -16.41 11.74
C GLU A 129 -6.78 -15.64 11.22
N ILE A 130 -6.66 -14.32 11.00
CA ILE A 130 -7.70 -13.49 10.40
C ILE A 130 -7.09 -12.64 9.30
N VAL A 131 -7.68 -12.68 8.11
CA VAL A 131 -7.24 -11.89 6.94
C VAL A 131 -8.35 -10.97 6.46
N TYR A 132 -7.99 -9.77 6.03
CA TYR A 132 -8.86 -8.97 5.18
C TYR A 132 -8.60 -9.35 3.72
N VAL A 133 -9.67 -9.66 2.98
CA VAL A 133 -9.56 -10.01 1.56
C VAL A 133 -10.68 -9.31 0.77
N PRO A 134 -10.35 -8.59 -0.32
CA PRO A 134 -11.31 -8.03 -1.27
C PRO A 134 -12.24 -9.10 -1.85
N GLY A 135 -13.51 -8.78 -2.08
CA GLY A 135 -14.52 -9.77 -2.48
C GLY A 135 -14.20 -10.52 -3.78
N THR A 136 -13.64 -9.82 -4.77
CA THR A 136 -13.17 -10.37 -6.06
C THR A 136 -11.94 -11.28 -5.94
N LEU A 137 -11.37 -11.42 -4.74
CA LEU A 137 -10.29 -12.35 -4.43
C LEU A 137 -10.75 -13.49 -3.50
N CYS A 138 -12.05 -13.60 -3.28
CA CYS A 138 -12.69 -14.67 -2.52
C CYS A 138 -13.58 -15.52 -3.44
N VAL A 139 -13.65 -16.83 -3.19
CA VAL A 139 -14.59 -17.73 -3.87
C VAL A 139 -15.27 -18.64 -2.85
N PRO A 140 -16.59 -18.91 -2.98
CA PRO A 140 -17.25 -19.91 -2.16
C PRO A 140 -16.62 -21.29 -2.36
N VAL A 141 -16.50 -22.04 -1.27
CA VAL A 141 -16.12 -23.46 -1.31
C VAL A 141 -17.39 -24.28 -1.50
N THR A 142 -17.41 -25.09 -2.55
CA THR A 142 -18.56 -25.95 -2.90
C THR A 142 -18.62 -27.18 -2.00
N ASP A 143 -19.81 -27.76 -1.87
CA ASP A 143 -20.00 -29.02 -1.14
C ASP A 143 -19.05 -30.12 -1.66
N GLY A 144 -18.42 -30.84 -0.73
CA GLY A 144 -17.50 -31.94 -1.04
C GLY A 144 -16.01 -31.54 -1.14
N VAL A 145 -15.66 -30.26 -1.03
CA VAL A 145 -14.27 -29.79 -1.00
C VAL A 145 -13.87 -29.39 0.42
N GLY A 146 -12.84 -30.01 0.98
CA GLY A 146 -12.28 -29.62 2.29
C GLY A 146 -11.60 -28.25 2.24
N LEU A 147 -11.58 -27.51 3.36
CA LEU A 147 -10.90 -26.21 3.43
C LEU A 147 -9.37 -26.33 3.20
N ASP A 148 -8.77 -27.47 3.55
CA ASP A 148 -7.36 -27.74 3.27
C ASP A 148 -7.09 -27.90 1.77
N GLU A 149 -8.03 -28.50 1.03
CA GLU A 149 -7.99 -28.57 -0.43
C GLU A 149 -8.27 -27.19 -1.06
N ALA A 150 -9.25 -26.47 -0.52
CA ALA A 150 -9.62 -25.15 -0.99
C ALA A 150 -8.48 -24.11 -0.84
N ALA A 151 -7.57 -24.30 0.12
CA ALA A 151 -6.38 -23.46 0.27
C ALA A 151 -5.46 -23.49 -0.96
N PHE A 152 -5.63 -24.43 -1.89
CA PHE A 152 -4.92 -24.48 -3.18
C PHE A 152 -5.53 -23.57 -4.26
N ALA A 153 -6.69 -22.96 -4.04
CA ALA A 153 -7.44 -22.25 -5.08
C ALA A 153 -6.60 -21.25 -5.88
N THR A 154 -5.82 -20.40 -5.21
CA THR A 154 -5.00 -19.39 -5.88
C THR A 154 -3.85 -20.01 -6.66
N VAL A 155 -3.20 -21.04 -6.12
CA VAL A 155 -2.13 -21.78 -6.83
C VAL A 155 -2.67 -22.53 -8.04
N GLY A 156 -3.85 -23.13 -7.88
CA GLY A 156 -4.57 -23.79 -8.96
C GLY A 156 -4.97 -22.82 -10.07
N ALA A 157 -5.42 -21.62 -9.70
CA ALA A 157 -5.72 -20.56 -10.64
C ALA A 157 -4.47 -20.08 -11.43
N VAL A 158 -3.28 -20.06 -10.81
CA VAL A 158 -2.01 -19.77 -11.51
C VAL A 158 -1.73 -20.83 -12.57
N ALA A 159 -1.87 -22.12 -12.23
CA ALA A 159 -1.68 -23.22 -13.16
C ALA A 159 -2.70 -23.15 -14.32
N LEU A 160 -3.98 -22.93 -13.99
CA LEU A 160 -5.07 -22.85 -14.95
C LEU A 160 -4.92 -21.68 -15.93
N GLN A 161 -4.45 -20.53 -15.45
CA GLN A 161 -4.15 -19.41 -16.33
C GLN A 161 -3.04 -19.76 -17.33
N GLY A 162 -2.01 -20.51 -16.90
CA GLY A 162 -0.98 -21.03 -17.80
C GLY A 162 -1.55 -21.91 -18.91
N VAL A 163 -2.44 -22.85 -18.55
CA VAL A 163 -3.15 -23.71 -19.52
C VAL A 163 -4.00 -22.88 -20.49
N ARG A 164 -4.72 -21.86 -19.99
CA ARG A 164 -5.53 -20.96 -20.83
C ARG A 164 -4.69 -20.15 -21.80
N GLN A 165 -3.50 -19.71 -21.40
CA GLN A 165 -2.57 -19.01 -22.30
C GLN A 165 -2.03 -19.92 -23.41
N ALA A 166 -1.88 -21.23 -23.14
CA ALA A 166 -1.48 -22.19 -24.15
C ALA A 166 -2.55 -22.30 -25.25
N GLY A 167 -3.83 -22.23 -24.90
CA GLY A 167 -4.95 -22.24 -25.85
C GLY A 167 -5.19 -23.62 -26.47
N MET A 168 -5.04 -24.67 -25.66
CA MET A 168 -5.11 -26.07 -26.09
C MET A 168 -6.54 -26.55 -26.31
N THR A 169 -6.65 -27.58 -27.14
CA THR A 169 -7.86 -28.28 -27.51
C THR A 169 -7.70 -29.79 -27.31
N LEU A 170 -8.81 -30.53 -27.37
CA LEU A 170 -8.82 -31.98 -27.16
C LEU A 170 -7.84 -32.69 -28.13
N GLY A 171 -6.91 -33.46 -27.59
CA GLY A 171 -5.92 -34.23 -28.35
C GLY A 171 -4.57 -33.54 -28.57
N ASP A 172 -4.42 -32.26 -28.20
CA ASP A 172 -3.13 -31.56 -28.29
C ASP A 172 -2.07 -32.20 -27.39
N ARG A 173 -0.81 -32.19 -27.85
CA ARG A 173 0.36 -32.67 -27.09
C ARG A 173 1.04 -31.52 -26.38
N VAL A 174 1.16 -31.62 -25.05
CA VAL A 174 1.68 -30.53 -24.22
C VAL A 174 2.82 -31.02 -23.33
N ALA A 175 3.93 -30.30 -23.33
CA ALA A 175 5.06 -30.54 -22.44
C ALA A 175 5.04 -29.57 -21.25
N VAL A 176 5.23 -30.07 -20.03
CA VAL A 176 5.39 -29.25 -18.83
C VAL A 176 6.84 -29.31 -18.34
N ILE A 177 7.53 -28.17 -18.32
CA ILE A 177 8.91 -28.06 -17.82
C ILE A 177 8.88 -27.51 -16.39
N GLY A 178 9.37 -28.31 -15.44
CA GLY A 178 9.20 -28.14 -14.00
C GLY A 178 7.93 -28.84 -13.52
N LEU A 179 8.08 -29.84 -12.65
CA LEU A 179 7.00 -30.64 -12.06
C LEU A 179 6.94 -30.40 -10.54
N GLY A 180 7.22 -29.17 -10.10
CA GLY A 180 6.90 -28.69 -8.76
C GLY A 180 5.38 -28.55 -8.58
N LEU A 181 4.93 -27.90 -7.49
CA LEU A 181 3.52 -27.86 -7.15
C LEU A 181 2.60 -27.36 -8.29
N VAL A 182 2.94 -26.21 -8.90
CA VAL A 182 2.20 -25.66 -10.05
C VAL A 182 2.25 -26.59 -11.25
N GLY A 183 3.40 -27.22 -11.52
CA GLY A 183 3.57 -28.18 -12.61
C GLY A 183 2.69 -29.42 -12.44
N GLN A 184 2.61 -29.98 -11.22
CA GLN A 184 1.75 -31.13 -10.92
C GLN A 184 0.28 -30.82 -11.15
N ILE A 185 -0.19 -29.63 -10.72
CA ILE A 185 -1.55 -29.17 -10.99
C ILE A 185 -1.75 -28.94 -12.49
N THR A 186 -0.77 -28.36 -13.18
CA THR A 186 -0.83 -28.12 -14.64
C THR A 186 -1.01 -29.43 -15.42
N VAL A 187 -0.30 -30.50 -15.03
CA VAL A 187 -0.46 -31.83 -15.64
C VAL A 187 -1.89 -32.31 -15.52
N GLN A 188 -2.48 -32.26 -14.31
CA GLN A 188 -3.86 -32.68 -14.07
C GLN A 188 -4.86 -31.87 -14.89
N LEU A 189 -4.71 -30.55 -14.95
CA LEU A 189 -5.58 -29.65 -15.72
C LEU A 189 -5.52 -29.95 -17.23
N LEU A 190 -4.32 -30.21 -17.76
CA LEU A 190 -4.15 -30.58 -19.17
C LEU A 190 -4.77 -31.95 -19.48
N ARG A 191 -4.64 -32.93 -18.57
CA ARG A 191 -5.28 -34.24 -18.69
C ARG A 191 -6.81 -34.13 -18.65
N ALA A 192 -7.35 -33.31 -17.74
CA ALA A 192 -8.78 -33.01 -17.67
C ALA A 192 -9.29 -32.29 -18.94
N ALA A 193 -8.45 -31.47 -19.58
CA ALA A 193 -8.73 -30.85 -20.88
C ALA A 193 -8.61 -31.82 -22.07
N GLY A 194 -8.21 -33.08 -21.84
CA GLY A 194 -8.06 -34.11 -22.86
C GLY A 194 -6.77 -34.01 -23.68
N CYS A 195 -5.74 -33.35 -23.16
CA CYS A 195 -4.41 -33.28 -23.78
C CYS A 195 -3.59 -34.55 -23.50
N ASP A 196 -2.64 -34.86 -24.39
CA ASP A 196 -1.55 -35.81 -24.14
C ASP A 196 -0.37 -35.05 -23.52
N VAL A 197 0.06 -35.45 -22.32
CA VAL A 197 0.91 -34.63 -21.46
C VAL A 197 2.25 -35.31 -21.24
N ALA A 198 3.33 -34.60 -21.55
CA ALA A 198 4.69 -34.95 -21.17
C ALA A 198 5.22 -34.01 -20.08
N GLY A 199 6.20 -34.46 -19.31
CA GLY A 199 6.77 -33.68 -18.22
C GLY A 199 8.28 -33.84 -18.06
N MET A 200 8.92 -32.80 -17.55
CA MET A 200 10.34 -32.81 -17.22
C MET A 200 10.59 -32.11 -15.89
N ASP A 201 11.27 -32.78 -14.97
CA ASP A 201 11.78 -32.19 -13.73
C ASP A 201 13.06 -32.91 -13.29
N PRO A 202 14.10 -32.19 -12.83
CA PRO A 202 15.34 -32.82 -12.37
C PRO A 202 15.17 -33.77 -11.18
N ASP A 203 14.08 -33.68 -10.42
CA ASP A 203 13.77 -34.61 -9.33
C ASP A 203 12.91 -35.79 -9.84
N PRO A 204 13.46 -37.02 -9.89
CA PRO A 204 12.72 -38.21 -10.34
C PRO A 204 11.43 -38.46 -9.56
N LYS A 205 11.37 -38.10 -8.27
CA LYS A 205 10.15 -38.27 -7.46
C LYS A 205 9.00 -37.42 -7.95
N ARG A 206 9.29 -36.24 -8.52
CA ARG A 206 8.26 -35.37 -9.12
C ARG A 206 7.75 -35.94 -10.43
N CYS A 207 8.61 -36.58 -11.21
CA CYS A 207 8.18 -37.35 -12.39
C CYS A 207 7.24 -38.50 -11.98
N GLU A 208 7.58 -39.27 -10.94
CA GLU A 208 6.71 -40.35 -10.44
C GLU A 208 5.32 -39.86 -10.01
N ILE A 209 5.24 -38.69 -9.37
CA ILE A 209 3.95 -38.08 -9.01
C ILE A 209 3.17 -37.68 -10.27
N ALA A 210 3.83 -37.04 -11.25
CA ALA A 210 3.17 -36.64 -12.50
C ALA A 210 2.67 -37.85 -13.31
N ALA A 211 3.38 -38.99 -13.24
CA ALA A 211 2.96 -40.25 -13.87
C ALA A 211 1.61 -40.72 -13.32
N LYS A 212 1.41 -40.62 -11.99
CA LYS A 212 0.14 -40.98 -11.33
C LYS A 212 -1.02 -40.10 -11.78
N PHE A 213 -0.73 -38.87 -12.19
CA PHE A 213 -1.70 -37.93 -12.75
C PHE A 213 -1.90 -38.07 -14.27
N GLY A 214 -1.28 -39.07 -14.90
CA GLY A 214 -1.52 -39.42 -16.29
C GLY A 214 -0.60 -38.76 -17.31
N ALA A 215 0.55 -38.19 -16.89
CA ALA A 215 1.61 -37.83 -17.83
C ALA A 215 2.22 -39.10 -18.47
N SER A 216 2.30 -39.12 -19.80
CA SER A 216 2.65 -40.31 -20.60
C SER A 216 4.16 -40.45 -20.84
N MET A 217 4.85 -39.33 -21.05
CA MET A 217 6.31 -39.26 -21.19
C MET A 217 6.89 -38.38 -20.08
N LEU A 218 7.88 -38.92 -19.36
CA LEU A 218 8.53 -38.22 -18.26
C LEU A 218 10.04 -38.41 -18.32
N THR A 219 10.79 -37.36 -17.99
CA THR A 219 12.25 -37.43 -17.89
C THR A 219 12.80 -36.54 -16.78
N SER A 220 13.81 -37.05 -16.07
CA SER A 220 14.60 -36.29 -15.11
C SER A 220 16.01 -35.98 -15.58
N ASP A 221 16.39 -36.44 -16.78
CA ASP A 221 17.69 -36.17 -17.38
C ASP A 221 17.66 -34.83 -18.12
N ILE A 222 18.17 -33.77 -17.49
CA ILE A 222 18.24 -32.43 -18.09
C ILE A 222 18.99 -32.44 -19.43
N GLY A 223 20.08 -33.22 -19.53
CA GLY A 223 20.93 -33.26 -20.72
C GLY A 223 20.27 -33.98 -21.90
N GLY A 224 19.59 -35.10 -21.62
CA GLY A 224 18.89 -35.91 -22.61
C GLY A 224 17.45 -35.51 -22.90
N ALA A 225 16.84 -34.62 -22.09
CA ALA A 225 15.41 -34.29 -22.15
C ALA A 225 14.96 -33.91 -23.57
N ALA A 226 15.71 -33.04 -24.26
CA ALA A 226 15.34 -32.60 -25.60
C ALA A 226 15.20 -33.77 -26.58
N GLY A 227 16.18 -34.67 -26.61
CA GLY A 227 16.17 -35.83 -27.50
C GLY A 227 15.08 -36.84 -27.16
N GLN A 228 14.88 -37.14 -25.87
CA GLN A 228 13.83 -38.06 -25.41
C GLN A 228 12.44 -37.51 -25.73
N MET A 229 12.20 -36.23 -25.46
CA MET A 229 10.91 -35.57 -25.70
C MET A 229 10.61 -35.41 -27.20
N GLN A 230 11.61 -35.15 -28.03
CA GLN A 230 11.47 -35.15 -29.49
C GLN A 230 11.19 -36.55 -30.04
N ALA A 231 11.92 -37.57 -29.58
CA ALA A 231 11.68 -38.95 -30.00
C ALA A 231 10.24 -39.41 -29.66
N ASN A 232 9.71 -39.04 -28.49
CA ASN A 232 8.33 -39.31 -28.08
C ASN A 232 7.28 -38.72 -29.04
N THR A 233 7.63 -37.65 -29.75
CA THR A 233 6.74 -36.99 -30.71
C THR A 233 7.09 -37.32 -32.16
N ALA A 234 7.86 -38.39 -32.40
CA ALA A 234 8.40 -38.72 -33.73
C ALA A 234 9.13 -37.54 -34.39
N ASN A 235 9.81 -36.72 -33.57
CA ASN A 235 10.52 -35.50 -33.92
C ASN A 235 9.65 -34.35 -34.47
N VAL A 236 8.32 -34.43 -34.30
CA VAL A 236 7.40 -33.33 -34.67
C VAL A 236 7.45 -32.20 -33.63
N GLY A 237 7.55 -32.54 -32.34
CA GLY A 237 7.48 -31.61 -31.22
C GLY A 237 6.07 -31.50 -30.60
N TYR A 238 5.96 -30.69 -29.55
CA TYR A 238 4.72 -30.46 -28.78
C TYR A 238 3.98 -29.20 -29.27
N ASP A 239 2.64 -29.25 -29.30
CA ASP A 239 1.75 -28.13 -29.63
C ASP A 239 1.97 -26.94 -28.70
N ALA A 240 2.14 -27.23 -27.41
CA ALA A 240 2.56 -26.25 -26.43
C ALA A 240 3.60 -26.77 -25.44
N VAL A 241 4.40 -25.84 -24.92
CA VAL A 241 5.32 -26.07 -23.80
C VAL A 241 5.02 -25.07 -22.70
N ILE A 242 4.62 -25.55 -21.53
CA ILE A 242 4.33 -24.73 -20.35
C ILE A 242 5.48 -24.84 -19.36
N ILE A 243 6.11 -23.70 -19.06
CA ILE A 243 7.26 -23.62 -18.16
C ILE A 243 6.76 -23.20 -16.77
N THR A 244 6.80 -24.13 -15.81
CA THR A 244 6.46 -23.88 -14.40
C THR A 244 7.67 -23.97 -13.47
N ALA A 245 8.86 -24.22 -14.02
CA ALA A 245 10.12 -24.24 -13.29
C ALA A 245 10.44 -22.89 -12.60
N GLY A 246 11.18 -22.96 -11.49
CA GLY A 246 11.75 -21.79 -10.82
C GLY A 246 13.28 -21.85 -10.85
N THR A 247 13.92 -21.03 -11.69
CA THR A 247 15.39 -20.90 -11.78
C THR A 247 15.77 -19.53 -12.36
N LYS A 248 17.03 -19.11 -12.25
CA LYS A 248 17.51 -17.91 -12.96
C LYS A 248 18.07 -18.22 -14.35
N ASP A 249 18.22 -19.50 -14.66
CA ASP A 249 18.82 -19.95 -15.92
C ASP A 249 17.81 -19.87 -17.07
N ASP A 250 18.31 -19.63 -18.28
CA ASP A 250 17.53 -19.65 -19.52
C ASP A 250 17.24 -21.08 -20.02
N GLY A 251 17.80 -22.10 -19.34
CA GLY A 251 17.70 -23.51 -19.69
C GLY A 251 16.29 -24.01 -20.01
N PRO A 252 15.27 -23.72 -19.18
CA PRO A 252 13.87 -24.09 -19.47
C PRO A 252 13.34 -23.48 -20.78
N VAL A 253 13.66 -22.22 -21.08
CA VAL A 253 13.23 -21.53 -22.29
C VAL A 253 13.94 -22.10 -23.52
N ILE A 254 15.24 -22.42 -23.39
CA ILE A 254 16.02 -23.08 -24.45
C ILE A 254 15.46 -24.47 -24.74
N LEU A 255 15.17 -25.26 -23.72
CA LEU A 255 14.55 -26.59 -23.88
C LEU A 255 13.19 -26.47 -24.56
N ALA A 256 12.35 -25.52 -24.15
CA ALA A 256 11.05 -25.28 -24.75
C ALA A 256 11.14 -25.00 -26.26
N GLY A 257 12.07 -24.15 -26.70
CA GLY A 257 12.27 -23.89 -28.13
C GLY A 257 12.70 -25.13 -28.93
N LYS A 258 13.45 -26.05 -28.30
CA LYS A 258 13.88 -27.30 -28.95
C LYS A 258 12.73 -28.29 -29.10
N ILE A 259 11.89 -28.45 -28.08
CA ILE A 259 10.85 -29.48 -28.05
C ILE A 259 9.49 -29.01 -28.61
N ALA A 260 9.26 -27.71 -28.73
CA ALA A 260 8.07 -27.19 -29.40
C ALA A 260 8.07 -27.56 -30.90
N ARG A 261 6.90 -27.85 -31.45
CA ARG A 261 6.75 -28.05 -32.90
C ARG A 261 6.83 -26.73 -33.66
N ASP A 262 6.93 -26.82 -34.99
CA ASP A 262 6.71 -25.68 -35.89
C ASP A 262 5.34 -25.03 -35.59
N ARG A 263 5.33 -23.70 -35.43
CA ARG A 263 4.20 -22.87 -35.00
C ARG A 263 3.59 -23.26 -33.65
N GLY A 264 4.38 -23.86 -32.77
CA GLY A 264 3.98 -24.18 -31.41
C GLY A 264 3.95 -22.96 -30.47
N THR A 265 3.33 -23.13 -29.30
CA THR A 265 3.25 -22.08 -28.27
C THR A 265 4.12 -22.41 -27.05
N VAL A 266 4.91 -21.45 -26.59
CA VAL A 266 5.66 -21.54 -25.33
C VAL A 266 5.04 -20.56 -24.33
N VAL A 267 4.65 -21.05 -23.16
CA VAL A 267 4.04 -20.25 -22.09
C VAL A 267 4.93 -20.27 -20.85
N ILE A 268 5.33 -19.09 -20.36
CA ILE A 268 6.00 -18.97 -19.07
C ILE A 268 4.98 -18.73 -17.96
N VAL A 269 5.02 -19.58 -16.94
CA VAL A 269 4.25 -19.45 -15.69
C VAL A 269 5.20 -19.25 -14.49
N GLY A 270 6.31 -19.99 -14.48
CA GLY A 270 7.33 -19.91 -13.43
C GLY A 270 8.27 -18.71 -13.58
N ASP A 271 9.14 -18.54 -12.58
CA ASP A 271 10.20 -17.52 -12.58
C ASP A 271 11.47 -18.12 -13.20
N VAL A 272 11.75 -17.79 -14.45
CA VAL A 272 12.88 -18.33 -15.26
C VAL A 272 13.69 -17.22 -15.92
N GLY A 273 14.92 -17.52 -16.34
CA GLY A 273 15.68 -16.65 -17.23
C GLY A 273 14.90 -16.37 -18.53
N MET A 274 14.96 -15.13 -19.02
CA MET A 274 14.16 -14.65 -20.15
C MET A 274 14.99 -14.31 -21.40
N ASN A 275 16.23 -14.79 -21.52
CA ASN A 275 17.00 -14.63 -22.76
C ASN A 275 16.53 -15.67 -23.80
N VAL A 276 15.50 -15.31 -24.56
CA VAL A 276 14.89 -16.19 -25.57
C VAL A 276 15.86 -16.45 -26.73
N PRO A 277 16.20 -17.70 -27.06
CA PRO A 277 17.14 -18.01 -28.14
C PRO A 277 16.49 -17.77 -29.51
N ARG A 278 17.09 -16.88 -30.31
CA ARG A 278 16.51 -16.47 -31.61
C ARG A 278 16.33 -17.61 -32.59
N ALA A 279 17.34 -18.43 -32.85
CA ALA A 279 17.31 -19.44 -33.92
C ALA A 279 16.11 -20.40 -33.82
N PRO A 280 15.90 -21.17 -32.72
CA PRO A 280 14.80 -22.12 -32.65
C PRO A 280 13.41 -21.45 -32.61
N PHE A 281 13.30 -20.24 -32.06
CA PHE A 281 12.04 -19.50 -32.03
C PHE A 281 11.69 -18.90 -33.39
N TYR A 282 12.70 -18.41 -34.11
CA TYR A 282 12.53 -17.80 -35.43
C TYR A 282 12.27 -18.85 -36.51
N GLU A 283 13.07 -19.92 -36.55
CA GLU A 283 12.96 -20.98 -37.56
C GLU A 283 11.62 -21.71 -37.52
N LYS A 284 11.09 -21.92 -36.31
CA LYS A 284 9.80 -22.60 -36.08
C LYS A 284 8.62 -21.64 -35.94
N GLU A 285 8.82 -20.33 -36.08
CA GLU A 285 7.77 -19.33 -35.91
C GLU A 285 7.00 -19.49 -34.57
N LEU A 286 7.74 -19.70 -33.47
CA LEU A 286 7.12 -20.00 -32.17
C LEU A 286 6.41 -18.78 -31.57
N THR A 287 5.23 -19.02 -31.01
CA THR A 287 4.53 -18.02 -30.19
C THR A 287 5.02 -18.09 -28.76
N PHE A 288 5.48 -16.98 -28.20
CA PHE A 288 5.95 -16.90 -26.81
C PHE A 288 5.02 -16.02 -25.97
N LYS A 289 4.46 -16.58 -24.89
CA LYS A 289 3.48 -15.91 -24.02
C LYS A 289 3.92 -15.92 -22.56
N LEU A 290 3.53 -14.88 -21.83
CA LEU A 290 3.68 -14.79 -20.39
C LEU A 290 2.31 -14.99 -19.71
N SER A 291 2.25 -15.89 -18.74
CA SER A 291 1.08 -16.07 -17.89
C SER A 291 1.07 -15.05 -16.77
N ARG A 292 0.03 -14.21 -16.74
CA ARG A 292 -0.17 -13.23 -15.67
C ARG A 292 -0.73 -13.90 -14.41
N SER A 293 0.14 -14.48 -13.58
CA SER A 293 -0.24 -15.07 -12.28
C SER A 293 -1.54 -15.89 -12.37
N TYR A 294 -2.54 -15.64 -11.52
CA TYR A 294 -3.85 -16.30 -11.54
C TYR A 294 -4.90 -15.60 -12.42
N GLY A 295 -4.51 -14.65 -13.28
CA GLY A 295 -5.30 -14.18 -14.42
C GLY A 295 -5.55 -12.66 -14.52
N PRO A 296 -6.42 -12.25 -15.47
CA PRO A 296 -6.96 -10.89 -15.56
C PRO A 296 -7.61 -10.42 -14.24
N GLY A 297 -7.41 -9.15 -13.90
CA GLY A 297 -7.67 -8.59 -12.56
C GLY A 297 -6.37 -8.28 -11.82
N ARG A 298 -5.35 -9.13 -11.98
CA ARG A 298 -4.07 -8.94 -11.30
C ARG A 298 -3.41 -7.64 -11.74
N TYR A 299 -2.97 -6.85 -10.76
CA TYR A 299 -2.36 -5.53 -10.92
C TYR A 299 -3.33 -4.42 -11.34
N ASP A 300 -4.65 -4.67 -11.28
CA ASP A 300 -5.69 -3.67 -11.45
C ASP A 300 -6.30 -3.32 -10.09
N PRO A 301 -6.01 -2.13 -9.53
CA PRO A 301 -6.58 -1.71 -8.25
C PRO A 301 -8.11 -1.64 -8.25
N MET A 302 -8.77 -1.42 -9.38
CA MET A 302 -10.24 -1.43 -9.43
C MET A 302 -10.78 -2.83 -9.14
N TYR A 303 -10.12 -3.84 -9.70
CA TYR A 303 -10.48 -5.23 -9.48
C TYR A 303 -10.04 -5.70 -8.09
N GLU A 304 -8.76 -5.55 -7.74
CA GLU A 304 -8.19 -6.10 -6.51
C GLU A 304 -8.51 -5.28 -5.26
N GLU A 305 -8.63 -3.96 -5.29
CA GLU A 305 -8.89 -3.15 -4.07
C GLU A 305 -10.37 -2.80 -3.90
N LEU A 306 -11.04 -2.46 -5.00
CA LEU A 306 -12.42 -1.95 -4.98
C LEU A 306 -13.47 -3.05 -5.27
N ALA A 307 -13.02 -4.29 -5.46
CA ALA A 307 -13.88 -5.43 -5.79
C ALA A 307 -14.81 -5.18 -7.00
N LEU A 308 -14.34 -4.42 -7.99
CA LEU A 308 -15.07 -4.16 -9.23
C LEU A 308 -14.66 -5.18 -10.29
N ASP A 309 -15.51 -6.20 -10.48
CA ASP A 309 -15.30 -7.23 -11.49
C ASP A 309 -15.51 -6.69 -12.92
N TYR A 310 -14.87 -7.34 -13.89
CA TYR A 310 -15.06 -7.05 -15.30
C TYR A 310 -16.36 -7.68 -15.81
N PRO A 311 -17.06 -7.01 -16.74
CA PRO A 311 -18.21 -7.61 -17.41
C PRO A 311 -17.82 -8.95 -18.07
N LEU A 312 -18.61 -10.00 -17.78
CA LEU A 312 -18.34 -11.39 -18.19
C LEU A 312 -18.09 -11.54 -19.70
N GLY A 313 -18.79 -10.77 -20.53
CA GLY A 313 -18.64 -10.80 -21.99
C GLY A 313 -17.31 -10.23 -22.51
N TYR A 314 -16.60 -9.42 -21.73
CA TYR A 314 -15.32 -8.80 -22.12
C TYR A 314 -14.13 -9.57 -21.56
N VAL A 315 -14.23 -9.97 -20.28
CA VAL A 315 -13.20 -10.77 -19.62
C VAL A 315 -13.89 -11.98 -19.02
N ARG A 316 -13.89 -13.09 -19.74
CA ARG A 316 -14.55 -14.33 -19.28
C ARG A 316 -13.93 -14.88 -18.00
N TRP A 317 -12.61 -14.84 -17.93
CA TRP A 317 -11.82 -15.52 -16.90
C TRP A 317 -10.98 -14.51 -16.12
N THR A 318 -11.43 -14.18 -14.93
CA THR A 318 -10.73 -13.30 -13.98
C THR A 318 -10.02 -14.13 -12.91
N GLU A 319 -9.25 -13.48 -12.03
CA GLU A 319 -8.65 -14.11 -10.85
C GLU A 319 -9.66 -14.95 -10.06
N GLN A 320 -10.83 -14.37 -9.76
CA GLN A 320 -11.91 -15.05 -9.02
C GLN A 320 -12.43 -16.25 -9.78
N ARG A 321 -12.72 -16.10 -11.07
CA ARG A 321 -13.33 -17.17 -11.87
C ARG A 321 -12.34 -18.29 -12.20
N ASN A 322 -11.04 -17.99 -12.27
CA ASN A 322 -9.99 -19.02 -12.30
C ASN A 322 -9.99 -19.83 -11.00
N MET A 323 -10.05 -19.17 -9.83
CA MET A 323 -10.12 -19.86 -8.54
C MET A 323 -11.40 -20.70 -8.39
N ALA A 324 -12.56 -20.14 -8.77
CA ALA A 324 -13.84 -20.84 -8.71
C ALA A 324 -13.84 -22.08 -9.62
N GLU A 325 -13.30 -21.97 -10.84
CA GLU A 325 -13.19 -23.11 -11.75
C GLU A 325 -12.25 -24.19 -11.20
N PHE A 326 -11.15 -23.79 -10.56
CA PHE A 326 -10.26 -24.75 -9.91
C PHE A 326 -10.97 -25.50 -8.77
N ILE A 327 -11.71 -24.79 -7.90
CA ILE A 327 -12.50 -25.42 -6.83
C ILE A 327 -13.53 -26.39 -7.40
N ARG A 328 -14.22 -26.03 -8.49
CA ARG A 328 -15.16 -26.93 -9.19
C ARG A 328 -14.46 -28.21 -9.67
N LEU A 329 -13.29 -28.10 -10.28
CA LEU A 329 -12.52 -29.25 -10.77
C LEU A 329 -12.03 -30.16 -9.64
N VAL A 330 -11.72 -29.60 -8.46
CA VAL A 330 -11.42 -30.39 -7.26
C VAL A 330 -12.67 -31.12 -6.76
N ALA A 331 -13.82 -30.44 -6.70
CA ALA A 331 -15.09 -31.06 -6.30
C ALA A 331 -15.48 -32.24 -7.21
N GLU A 332 -15.24 -32.11 -8.52
CA GLU A 332 -15.47 -33.14 -9.52
C GLU A 332 -14.38 -34.22 -9.57
N LYS A 333 -13.33 -34.10 -8.75
CA LYS A 333 -12.16 -34.99 -8.72
C LYS A 333 -11.40 -35.07 -10.04
N ALA A 334 -11.58 -34.06 -10.91
CA ALA A 334 -10.75 -33.87 -12.10
C ALA A 334 -9.34 -33.37 -11.73
N VAL A 335 -9.21 -32.76 -10.55
CA VAL A 335 -7.94 -32.43 -9.91
C VAL A 335 -7.94 -32.96 -8.48
N ASP A 336 -6.92 -33.71 -8.10
CA ASP A 336 -6.68 -34.18 -6.74
C ASP A 336 -5.40 -33.52 -6.17
N VAL A 337 -5.60 -32.72 -5.12
CA VAL A 337 -4.52 -32.01 -4.42
C VAL A 337 -4.00 -32.75 -3.20
N LYS A 338 -4.70 -33.79 -2.71
CA LYS A 338 -4.30 -34.50 -1.48
C LYS A 338 -2.91 -35.13 -1.59
N PRO A 339 -2.54 -35.80 -2.70
CA PRO A 339 -1.19 -36.34 -2.87
C PRO A 339 -0.09 -35.27 -2.97
N LEU A 340 -0.46 -33.99 -3.18
CA LEU A 340 0.47 -32.88 -3.29
C LEU A 340 0.81 -32.25 -1.94
N VAL A 341 0.00 -32.52 -0.90
CA VAL A 341 0.27 -32.08 0.47
C VAL A 341 1.34 -32.99 1.06
N THR A 342 2.55 -32.47 1.25
CA THR A 342 3.66 -33.27 1.79
C THR A 342 3.91 -33.01 3.27
N HIS A 343 3.57 -31.83 3.77
CA HIS A 343 3.74 -31.47 5.17
C HIS A 343 2.57 -30.64 5.67
N ARG A 344 2.28 -30.78 6.97
CA ARG A 344 1.32 -29.96 7.71
C ARG A 344 2.00 -29.46 8.97
N PHE A 345 1.81 -28.19 9.28
CA PHE A 345 2.33 -27.53 10.47
C PHE A 345 1.21 -26.71 11.10
N SER A 346 1.26 -26.51 12.41
CA SER A 346 0.48 -25.45 13.03
C SER A 346 1.04 -24.08 12.64
N VAL A 347 0.24 -23.01 12.70
CA VAL A 347 0.71 -21.65 12.41
C VAL A 347 1.88 -21.25 13.34
N GLU A 348 1.93 -21.78 14.55
CA GLU A 348 3.00 -21.59 15.53
C GLU A 348 4.36 -22.11 15.04
N GLU A 349 4.33 -23.16 14.22
CA GLU A 349 5.50 -23.85 13.66
C GLU A 349 5.85 -23.32 12.26
N ALA A 350 5.30 -22.17 11.85
CA ALA A 350 5.55 -21.62 10.52
C ALA A 350 7.04 -21.44 10.21
N ALA A 351 7.88 -21.07 11.19
CA ALA A 351 9.32 -20.97 10.99
C ALA A 351 9.97 -22.30 10.57
N ASP A 352 9.48 -23.43 11.11
CA ASP A 352 9.94 -24.77 10.76
C ASP A 352 9.41 -25.18 9.38
N ALA A 353 8.16 -24.82 9.06
CA ALA A 353 7.57 -25.02 7.74
C ALA A 353 8.42 -24.38 6.62
N TYR A 354 8.86 -23.13 6.80
CA TYR A 354 9.77 -22.48 5.85
C TYR A 354 11.18 -23.09 5.83
N SER A 355 11.67 -23.56 6.97
CA SER A 355 12.97 -24.25 7.02
C SER A 355 12.96 -25.51 6.14
N VAL A 356 11.87 -26.28 6.15
CA VAL A 356 11.69 -27.45 5.27
C VAL A 356 11.75 -27.09 3.78
N LEU A 357 11.27 -25.92 3.35
CA LEU A 357 11.33 -25.47 1.94
C LEU A 357 12.74 -25.12 1.47
N THR A 358 13.55 -24.61 2.39
CA THR A 358 14.94 -24.21 2.11
C THR A 358 15.91 -25.39 2.15
N THR A 359 15.59 -26.44 2.92
CA THR A 359 16.37 -27.67 3.01
C THR A 359 16.37 -28.45 1.70
N ARG A 360 17.57 -28.70 1.14
CA ARG A 360 17.72 -29.53 -0.08
C ARG A 360 17.25 -30.95 0.20
N GLY A 361 16.48 -31.53 -0.73
CA GLY A 361 16.03 -32.91 -0.66
C GLY A 361 14.85 -33.17 0.28
N SER A 362 14.22 -32.12 0.84
CA SER A 362 13.04 -32.26 1.72
C SER A 362 11.81 -32.84 1.02
N GLY A 363 11.79 -32.88 -0.32
CA GLY A 363 10.64 -33.34 -1.08
C GLY A 363 9.39 -32.46 -0.93
N ALA A 364 9.52 -31.25 -0.37
CA ALA A 364 8.40 -30.36 -0.15
C ALA A 364 7.74 -29.92 -1.46
N LEU A 365 6.41 -30.04 -1.54
CA LEU A 365 5.58 -29.57 -2.66
C LEU A 365 4.52 -28.58 -2.13
N GLY A 366 3.41 -29.09 -1.60
CA GLY A 366 2.44 -28.32 -0.84
C GLY A 366 2.68 -28.46 0.66
N VAL A 367 2.91 -27.34 1.34
CA VAL A 367 3.02 -27.29 2.81
C VAL A 367 1.84 -26.50 3.34
N LEU A 368 1.03 -27.11 4.19
CA LEU A 368 -0.15 -26.47 4.77
C LEU A 368 0.14 -25.99 6.19
N LEU A 369 -0.31 -24.77 6.49
CA LEU A 369 -0.43 -24.26 7.86
C LEU A 369 -1.88 -24.40 8.32
N GLU A 370 -2.05 -25.03 9.49
CA GLU A 370 -3.32 -25.18 10.20
C GLU A 370 -3.49 -24.07 11.25
N TYR A 371 -4.72 -23.60 11.40
CA TYR A 371 -5.07 -22.53 12.34
C TYR A 371 -6.13 -23.01 13.35
N PRO A 372 -6.08 -22.56 14.61
CA PRO A 372 -7.07 -22.91 15.61
C PRO A 372 -8.50 -22.55 15.18
N GLN A 373 -9.42 -23.51 15.25
CA GLN A 373 -10.83 -23.32 14.86
C GLN A 373 -11.73 -22.79 15.99
N ASN A 374 -11.18 -22.27 17.08
CA ASN A 374 -11.99 -21.85 18.23
C ASN A 374 -12.99 -20.74 17.86
N THR A 375 -14.27 -21.12 17.89
CA THR A 375 -15.45 -20.29 17.61
C THR A 375 -15.94 -19.49 18.82
N GLU A 376 -15.49 -19.84 20.03
CA GLU A 376 -16.12 -19.37 21.28
C GLU A 376 -15.55 -18.08 21.87
N SER A 377 -14.34 -17.65 21.50
CA SER A 377 -13.82 -16.35 21.93
C SER A 377 -13.92 -15.36 20.76
N GLU A 378 -14.69 -14.29 20.94
CA GLU A 378 -14.34 -13.02 20.29
C GLU A 378 -12.84 -12.77 20.51
N PRO A 379 -12.11 -12.13 19.58
CA PRO A 379 -10.70 -11.85 19.81
C PRO A 379 -10.55 -10.94 21.04
N GLU A 380 -10.43 -11.53 22.24
CA GLU A 380 -10.37 -10.88 23.55
C GLU A 380 -9.13 -9.97 23.68
N ARG A 381 -8.14 -10.14 22.78
CA ARG A 381 -6.93 -9.32 22.70
C ARG A 381 -7.03 -8.31 21.56
N GLN A 382 -7.85 -7.30 21.81
CA GLN A 382 -8.01 -6.13 20.94
C GLN A 382 -6.74 -5.25 20.93
N ARG A 383 -6.22 -4.94 22.13
CA ARG A 383 -4.89 -4.31 22.30
C ARG A 383 -3.82 -5.36 22.58
N ILE A 384 -2.66 -5.20 21.95
CA ILE A 384 -1.48 -6.01 22.21
C ILE A 384 -0.42 -5.15 22.87
N TRP A 385 -0.20 -5.40 24.16
CA TRP A 385 0.81 -4.71 24.95
C TRP A 385 2.21 -5.24 24.63
N LEU A 386 3.08 -4.33 24.21
CA LEU A 386 4.51 -4.60 24.00
C LEU A 386 5.30 -4.44 25.29
N LYS A 387 4.89 -3.46 26.10
CA LYS A 387 5.40 -3.21 27.44
C LYS A 387 4.19 -3.10 28.34
N PRO A 388 4.19 -3.80 29.50
CA PRO A 388 3.11 -3.63 30.46
C PRO A 388 3.04 -2.15 30.86
N PRO A 389 1.82 -1.60 31.07
CA PRO A 389 1.67 -0.23 31.53
C PRO A 389 2.45 -0.08 32.84
N SER A 390 3.52 0.71 32.83
CA SER A 390 4.27 0.94 34.06
C SER A 390 3.45 1.89 34.92
N ALA A 391 3.04 1.46 36.11
CA ALA A 391 2.36 2.28 37.13
C ALA A 391 3.16 3.53 37.58
N LYS A 392 4.36 3.77 37.02
CA LYS A 392 5.32 4.82 37.39
C LYS A 392 5.66 5.83 36.28
N ALA A 393 4.93 5.87 35.17
CA ALA A 393 5.26 6.75 34.04
C ALA A 393 4.32 7.95 33.82
N ALA A 394 3.73 8.48 34.90
CA ALA A 394 3.37 9.90 34.90
C ALA A 394 4.55 10.67 35.49
N LYS A 395 5.58 10.94 34.67
CA LYS A 395 6.48 12.06 35.02
C LYS A 395 5.62 13.31 34.95
N GLU A 396 5.64 14.15 35.99
CA GLU A 396 4.98 15.46 35.97
C GLU A 396 5.29 16.17 34.63
N GLY A 397 4.25 16.55 33.89
CA GLY A 397 4.36 17.25 32.60
C GLY A 397 4.49 16.38 31.34
N GLY A 398 4.39 15.05 31.41
CA GLY A 398 4.34 14.19 30.21
C GLY A 398 2.98 14.20 29.50
N VAL A 399 2.98 14.03 28.17
CA VAL A 399 1.79 13.94 27.32
C VAL A 399 1.72 12.54 26.73
N GLY A 400 0.67 11.78 27.06
CA GLY A 400 0.39 10.47 26.48
C GLY A 400 -0.17 10.63 25.07
N VAL A 401 0.64 10.30 24.06
CA VAL A 401 0.30 10.48 22.65
C VAL A 401 0.14 9.13 21.97
N SER A 402 -1.00 8.95 21.30
CA SER A 402 -1.27 7.80 20.44
C SER A 402 -1.43 8.19 18.98
N PHE A 403 -1.17 7.25 18.08
CA PHE A 403 -1.24 7.46 16.63
C PHE A 403 -2.36 6.63 16.01
N LEU A 404 -3.24 7.31 15.27
CA LEU A 404 -4.19 6.70 14.34
C LEU A 404 -3.63 6.88 12.94
N GLY A 405 -3.18 5.79 12.32
CA GLY A 405 -2.41 5.85 11.08
C GLY A 405 -0.94 6.15 11.34
N ALA A 406 -0.09 5.21 10.95
CA ALA A 406 1.36 5.33 11.07
C ALA A 406 2.06 4.88 9.78
N GLY A 407 1.56 5.38 8.65
CA GLY A 407 2.18 5.14 7.35
C GLY A 407 3.52 5.88 7.19
N ASN A 408 4.07 5.81 5.97
CA ASN A 408 5.39 6.36 5.63
C ASN A 408 5.62 7.80 6.09
N PHE A 409 4.61 8.68 6.00
CA PHE A 409 4.78 10.07 6.40
C PHE A 409 4.93 10.22 7.92
N ALA A 410 4.07 9.54 8.70
CA ALA A 410 4.12 9.56 10.15
C ALA A 410 5.45 8.99 10.69
N THR A 411 5.90 7.86 10.16
CA THR A 411 7.14 7.19 10.60
C THR A 411 8.40 7.90 10.14
N ALA A 412 8.41 8.53 8.95
CA ALA A 412 9.58 9.23 8.44
C ALA A 412 9.68 10.70 8.90
N THR A 413 8.58 11.32 9.33
CA THR A 413 8.51 12.77 9.60
C THR A 413 8.01 13.10 11.00
N LEU A 414 6.76 12.72 11.34
CA LEU A 414 6.11 13.14 12.59
C LEU A 414 6.72 12.48 13.83
N LEU A 415 6.93 11.16 13.80
CA LEU A 415 7.54 10.42 14.91
C LEU A 415 8.98 10.88 15.19
N PRO A 416 9.87 11.04 14.19
CA PRO A 416 11.19 11.63 14.41
C PRO A 416 11.13 13.06 14.97
N ALA A 417 10.16 13.88 14.54
CA ALA A 417 9.97 15.24 15.02
C ALA A 417 9.61 15.30 16.52
N LEU A 418 8.84 14.32 17.01
CA LEU A 418 8.49 14.17 18.44
C LEU A 418 9.57 13.48 19.28
N SER A 419 10.41 12.62 18.67
CA SER A 419 11.21 11.65 19.42
C SER A 419 12.25 12.23 20.37
N ASN A 420 12.69 13.47 20.15
CA ASN A 420 13.64 14.18 21.02
C ASN A 420 12.97 15.02 22.10
N ASP A 421 11.64 15.18 22.08
CA ASP A 421 10.91 15.93 23.10
C ASP A 421 10.58 15.01 24.29
N LYS A 422 11.07 15.36 25.47
CA LYS A 422 10.92 14.55 26.70
C LYS A 422 9.47 14.45 27.18
N ARG A 423 8.59 15.33 26.70
CA ARG A 423 7.16 15.31 27.04
C ARG A 423 6.41 14.23 26.27
N PHE A 424 6.92 13.75 25.14
CA PHE A 424 6.25 12.75 24.31
C PHE A 424 6.31 11.35 24.95
N ILE A 425 5.19 10.93 25.55
CA ILE A 425 4.99 9.58 26.06
C ILE A 425 4.24 8.77 25.00
N ARG A 426 4.86 7.72 24.48
CA ARG A 426 4.30 6.87 23.42
C ARG A 426 3.30 5.87 24.01
N ARG A 427 2.03 6.00 23.65
CA ARG A 427 0.94 5.18 24.17
C ARG A 427 0.55 4.05 23.21
N GLY A 428 -0.47 4.27 22.38
CA GLY A 428 -0.99 3.33 21.42
C GLY A 428 -0.68 3.71 19.98
N VAL A 429 -0.67 2.71 19.10
CA VAL A 429 -0.70 2.94 17.65
C VAL A 429 -1.69 2.00 16.99
N TYR A 430 -2.44 2.54 16.04
CA TYR A 430 -3.37 1.81 15.20
C TYR A 430 -3.03 2.03 13.73
N THR A 431 -3.06 0.96 12.95
CA THR A 431 -3.01 0.98 11.47
C THR A 431 -4.03 -0.03 10.93
N THR A 432 -4.42 0.10 9.66
CA THR A 432 -5.41 -0.78 9.01
C THR A 432 -5.01 -2.26 8.98
N THR A 433 -3.71 -2.56 9.05
CA THR A 433 -3.17 -3.92 9.12
C THR A 433 -2.54 -4.17 10.48
N GLY A 434 -2.78 -5.35 11.06
CA GLY A 434 -2.23 -5.71 12.38
C GLY A 434 -0.71 -5.77 12.40
N LEU A 435 -0.09 -6.34 11.36
CA LEU A 435 1.36 -6.46 11.26
C LEU A 435 2.06 -5.10 11.22
N SER A 436 1.55 -4.14 10.45
CA SER A 436 2.13 -2.79 10.42
C SER A 436 1.96 -2.09 11.76
N ALA A 437 0.84 -2.28 12.46
CA ALA A 437 0.63 -1.70 13.79
C ALA A 437 1.65 -2.28 14.79
N ARG A 438 1.88 -3.59 14.75
CA ARG A 438 2.88 -4.29 15.57
C ARG A 438 4.31 -3.81 15.27
N ASP A 439 4.70 -3.75 13.99
CA ASP A 439 6.04 -3.32 13.56
C ASP A 439 6.34 -1.89 14.01
N VAL A 440 5.42 -0.96 13.73
CA VAL A 440 5.56 0.44 14.14
C VAL A 440 5.65 0.55 15.65
N ALA A 441 4.80 -0.18 16.38
CA ALA A 441 4.79 -0.15 17.83
C ALA A 441 6.12 -0.61 18.43
N GLU A 442 6.69 -1.72 17.94
CA GLU A 442 7.97 -2.25 18.43
C GLU A 442 9.13 -1.31 18.13
N ARG A 443 9.25 -0.88 16.87
CA ARG A 443 10.38 -0.06 16.40
C ARG A 443 10.41 1.32 17.01
N ASN A 444 9.24 1.91 17.24
CA ASN A 444 9.11 3.24 17.82
C ASN A 444 8.84 3.20 19.33
N GLN A 445 8.81 2.02 19.94
CA GLN A 445 8.66 1.83 21.39
C GLN A 445 7.33 2.35 21.96
N PHE A 446 6.22 2.12 21.26
CA PHE A 446 4.88 2.32 21.82
C PHE A 446 4.57 1.28 22.91
N ALA A 447 3.63 1.61 23.80
CA ALA A 447 3.21 0.70 24.87
C ALA A 447 2.36 -0.46 24.31
N TYR A 448 1.50 -0.19 23.33
CA TYR A 448 0.67 -1.20 22.67
C TYR A 448 0.37 -0.85 21.20
N CYS A 449 -0.06 -1.86 20.45
CA CYS A 449 -0.79 -1.69 19.18
C CYS A 449 -2.25 -2.16 19.33
N ALA A 450 -3.15 -1.57 18.55
CA ALA A 450 -4.60 -1.79 18.63
C ALA A 450 -5.19 -2.28 17.31
N GLY A 451 -6.34 -2.97 17.37
CA GLY A 451 -7.08 -3.46 16.20
C GLY A 451 -8.11 -2.48 15.65
N SER A 452 -8.44 -1.44 16.43
CA SER A 452 -9.38 -0.41 16.04
C SER A 452 -8.96 0.97 16.55
N ALA A 453 -9.50 2.01 15.92
CA ALA A 453 -9.31 3.38 16.40
C ALA A 453 -9.99 3.58 17.77
N ASP A 454 -11.18 3.00 17.98
CA ASP A 454 -11.96 3.16 19.22
C ASP A 454 -11.23 2.59 20.44
N GLU A 455 -10.45 1.51 20.27
CA GLU A 455 -9.55 1.02 21.30
C GLU A 455 -8.48 2.04 21.68
N VAL A 456 -7.90 2.77 20.74
CA VAL A 456 -6.91 3.80 21.07
C VAL A 456 -7.59 4.99 21.76
N LEU A 457 -8.77 5.38 21.27
CA LEU A 457 -9.53 6.53 21.80
C LEU A 457 -10.04 6.30 23.23
N SER A 458 -10.35 5.05 23.58
CA SER A 458 -10.77 4.64 24.93
C SER A 458 -9.62 4.52 25.95
N ASP A 459 -8.35 4.67 25.54
CA ASP A 459 -7.21 4.66 26.47
C ASP A 459 -7.19 5.92 27.34
N THR A 460 -7.39 5.75 28.65
CA THR A 460 -7.41 6.85 29.62
C THR A 460 -6.04 7.49 29.82
N GLU A 461 -4.95 6.76 29.53
CA GLU A 461 -3.59 7.30 29.60
C GLU A 461 -3.16 8.00 28.30
N THR A 462 -4.01 7.98 27.27
CA THR A 462 -3.82 8.78 26.04
C THR A 462 -4.52 10.13 26.21
N SER A 463 -3.76 11.21 26.28
CA SER A 463 -4.28 12.59 26.37
C SER A 463 -4.35 13.29 25.02
N ALA A 464 -3.55 12.85 24.04
CA ALA A 464 -3.51 13.43 22.71
C ALA A 464 -3.41 12.38 21.59
N ILE A 465 -3.99 12.67 20.44
CA ILE A 465 -4.07 11.79 19.28
C ILE A 465 -3.44 12.47 18.07
N VAL A 466 -2.59 11.75 17.35
CA VAL A 466 -2.11 12.11 16.02
C VAL A 466 -2.87 11.27 14.98
N ILE A 467 -3.60 11.93 14.09
CA ILE A 467 -4.33 11.31 12.96
C ILE A 467 -3.51 11.53 11.70
N ALA A 468 -2.91 10.47 11.18
CA ALA A 468 -2.11 10.46 9.95
C ALA A 468 -2.54 9.29 9.03
N THR A 469 -3.86 9.15 8.87
CA THR A 469 -4.53 8.15 8.03
C THR A 469 -4.72 8.65 6.58
N ARG A 470 -5.57 7.98 5.79
CA ARG A 470 -6.04 8.49 4.50
C ARG A 470 -6.99 9.66 4.72
N HIS A 471 -7.01 10.61 3.78
CA HIS A 471 -7.75 11.87 3.91
C HIS A 471 -9.24 11.65 4.23
N SER A 472 -9.89 10.66 3.60
CA SER A 472 -11.31 10.34 3.81
C SER A 472 -11.70 9.99 5.24
N SER A 473 -10.75 9.53 6.05
CA SER A 473 -11.00 9.16 7.46
C SER A 473 -10.70 10.30 8.45
N HIS A 474 -10.11 11.41 8.01
CA HIS A 474 -9.64 12.47 8.92
C HIS A 474 -10.79 13.10 9.71
N ALA A 475 -11.86 13.52 9.03
CA ALA A 475 -12.96 14.22 9.67
C ALA A 475 -13.70 13.34 10.70
N GLU A 476 -13.96 12.07 10.37
CA GLU A 476 -14.62 11.13 11.28
C GLU A 476 -13.76 10.84 12.52
N LEU A 477 -12.48 10.52 12.32
CA LEU A 477 -11.56 10.23 13.42
C LEU A 477 -11.31 11.46 14.31
N ALA A 478 -11.25 12.66 13.73
CA ALA A 478 -11.12 13.90 14.48
C ALA A 478 -12.33 14.15 15.38
N GLN A 479 -13.55 13.93 14.86
CA GLN A 479 -14.78 14.04 15.66
C GLN A 479 -14.80 13.04 16.81
N LYS A 480 -14.49 11.77 16.54
CA LYS A 480 -14.44 10.72 17.56
C LYS A 480 -13.41 11.06 18.64
N ALA A 481 -12.22 11.52 18.25
CA ALA A 481 -11.16 11.91 19.18
C ALA A 481 -11.54 13.12 20.04
N LEU A 482 -12.16 14.15 19.45
CA LEU A 482 -12.67 15.31 20.19
C LEU A 482 -13.74 14.90 21.21
N ARG A 483 -14.70 14.05 20.82
CA ARG A 483 -15.76 13.52 21.70
C ARG A 483 -15.22 12.63 22.81
N ALA A 484 -14.10 11.93 22.56
CA ALA A 484 -13.35 11.18 23.56
C ALA A 484 -12.49 12.07 24.49
N GLY A 485 -12.59 13.40 24.39
CA GLY A 485 -11.88 14.36 25.24
C GLY A 485 -10.38 14.44 24.97
N LYS A 486 -9.93 14.06 23.77
CA LYS A 486 -8.51 14.07 23.41
C LYS A 486 -8.12 15.39 22.74
N THR A 487 -6.87 15.83 22.94
CA THR A 487 -6.27 16.86 22.08
C THR A 487 -5.89 16.24 20.74
N VAL A 488 -6.32 16.85 19.63
CA VAL A 488 -6.22 16.25 18.30
C VAL A 488 -5.19 16.98 17.44
N PHE A 489 -4.23 16.26 16.89
CA PHE A 489 -3.49 16.66 15.70
C PHE A 489 -4.02 15.83 14.53
N VAL A 490 -4.36 16.47 13.42
CA VAL A 490 -4.80 15.78 12.21
C VAL A 490 -4.00 16.29 11.03
N GLU A 491 -3.41 15.36 10.27
CA GLU A 491 -2.73 15.71 9.02
C GLU A 491 -3.68 16.39 8.03
N LYS A 492 -3.14 17.20 7.13
CA LYS A 492 -3.97 17.86 6.13
C LYS A 492 -4.42 16.88 5.04
N PRO A 493 -5.63 17.07 4.48
CA PRO A 493 -6.64 18.08 4.81
C PRO A 493 -7.45 17.70 6.05
N LEU A 494 -8.08 18.67 6.70
CA LEU A 494 -8.99 18.38 7.83
C LEU A 494 -10.22 17.56 7.42
N ALA A 495 -10.73 17.83 6.21
CA ALA A 495 -11.93 17.21 5.64
C ALA A 495 -11.82 17.22 4.10
N LEU A 496 -12.56 16.32 3.44
CA LEU A 496 -12.69 16.29 1.99
C LEU A 496 -13.85 17.14 1.48
N THR A 497 -14.87 17.38 2.32
CA THR A 497 -16.08 18.12 1.96
C THR A 497 -16.43 19.20 3.00
N GLU A 498 -17.26 20.17 2.60
CA GLU A 498 -17.80 21.19 3.52
C GLU A 498 -18.69 20.56 4.60
N GLU A 499 -19.43 19.49 4.26
CA GLU A 499 -20.28 18.77 5.22
C GLU A 499 -19.44 18.09 6.32
N GLU A 500 -18.36 17.41 5.93
CA GLU A 500 -17.42 16.81 6.87
C GLU A 500 -16.76 17.86 7.76
N LEU A 501 -16.35 19.00 7.18
CA LEU A 501 -15.78 20.12 7.94
C LEU A 501 -16.78 20.65 8.97
N ALA A 502 -18.05 20.83 8.58
CA ALA A 502 -19.11 21.29 9.48
C ALA A 502 -19.31 20.33 10.67
N LYS A 503 -19.28 19.01 10.44
CA LYS A 503 -19.37 17.99 11.50
C LYS A 503 -18.19 18.06 12.48
N VAL A 504 -16.97 18.35 12.00
CA VAL A 504 -15.80 18.57 12.88
C VAL A 504 -15.99 19.84 13.73
N VAL A 505 -16.49 20.93 13.13
CA VAL A 505 -16.77 22.18 13.86
C VAL A 505 -17.83 21.96 14.94
N GLU A 506 -18.90 21.24 14.64
CA GLU A 506 -19.93 20.88 15.61
C GLU A 506 -19.35 20.09 16.78
N ALA A 507 -18.55 19.05 16.49
CA ALA A 507 -17.90 18.26 17.53
C ALA A 507 -16.97 19.09 18.41
N GLN A 508 -16.18 20.00 17.83
CA GLN A 508 -15.29 20.89 18.57
C GLN A 508 -16.07 21.86 19.47
N ARG A 509 -17.17 22.43 18.99
CA ARG A 509 -18.04 23.32 19.78
C ARG A 509 -18.71 22.58 20.92
N ALA A 510 -19.19 21.36 20.68
CA ALA A 510 -19.87 20.56 21.68
C ALA A 510 -18.95 20.15 22.84
N THR A 511 -17.66 19.93 22.56
CA THR A 511 -16.71 19.44 23.58
C THR A 511 -15.79 20.53 24.13
N GLY A 512 -15.63 21.65 23.43
CA GLY A 512 -14.59 22.63 23.71
C GLY A 512 -13.16 22.10 23.46
N GLY A 513 -13.03 20.93 22.83
CA GLY A 513 -11.76 20.25 22.63
C GLY A 513 -10.79 21.02 21.73
N HIS A 514 -9.52 20.65 21.82
CA HIS A 514 -8.43 21.27 21.06
C HIS A 514 -8.08 20.43 19.82
N LEU A 515 -8.04 21.09 18.66
CA LEU A 515 -7.63 20.47 17.40
C LEU A 515 -6.65 21.38 16.65
N MET A 516 -5.59 20.76 16.12
CA MET A 516 -4.59 21.37 15.26
C MET A 516 -4.47 20.58 13.95
N VAL A 517 -4.44 21.28 12.81
CA VAL A 517 -4.20 20.67 11.50
C VAL A 517 -2.72 20.75 11.16
N GLY A 518 -2.21 19.75 10.43
CA GLY A 518 -0.82 19.60 9.97
C GLY A 518 -0.36 20.63 8.92
N PHE A 519 -0.63 21.92 9.14
CA PHE A 519 -0.17 23.02 8.29
C PHE A 519 1.27 23.44 8.60
N ASN A 520 2.22 22.52 8.47
CA ASN A 520 3.61 22.67 8.88
C ASN A 520 4.32 23.98 8.45
N ARG A 521 4.01 24.54 7.27
CA ARG A 521 4.75 25.67 6.68
C ARG A 521 4.75 26.94 7.53
N ARG A 522 3.70 27.19 8.30
CA ARG A 522 3.65 28.32 9.23
C ARG A 522 4.66 28.19 10.37
N PHE A 523 5.08 26.97 10.69
CA PHE A 523 6.03 26.68 11.75
C PHE A 523 7.49 26.66 11.26
N ALA A 524 7.72 26.84 9.96
CA ALA A 524 9.06 26.86 9.40
C ALA A 524 9.87 28.06 9.91
N PRO A 525 11.15 27.90 10.29
CA PRO A 525 11.95 28.98 10.86
C PRO A 525 11.97 30.25 10.00
N LEU A 526 12.18 30.09 8.68
CA LEU A 526 12.23 31.22 7.75
C LEU A 526 10.86 31.85 7.50
N THR A 527 9.77 31.09 7.64
CA THR A 527 8.41 31.65 7.60
C THR A 527 8.16 32.53 8.81
N ASN A 528 8.60 32.12 10.01
CA ASN A 528 8.47 32.93 11.22
C ASN A 528 9.17 34.29 11.08
N VAL A 529 10.35 34.33 10.43
CA VAL A 529 11.08 35.58 10.19
C VAL A 529 10.29 36.53 9.30
N VAL A 530 9.69 36.01 8.22
CA VAL A 530 8.87 36.81 7.30
C VAL A 530 7.56 37.24 7.95
N GLU A 531 6.88 36.35 8.67
CA GLU A 531 5.66 36.65 9.42
C GLU A 531 5.89 37.79 10.41
N GLU A 532 6.96 37.73 11.22
CA GLU A 532 7.27 38.76 12.20
C GLU A 532 7.58 40.12 11.55
N ALA A 533 8.22 40.12 10.38
CA ALA A 533 8.43 41.34 9.60
C ALA A 533 7.11 41.94 9.09
N LEU A 534 6.14 41.11 8.71
CA LEU A 534 4.84 41.53 8.18
C LEU A 534 3.85 41.95 9.26
N LYS A 535 3.99 41.50 10.51
CA LYS A 535 3.11 41.93 11.63
C LYS A 535 3.12 43.43 11.87
N ARG A 536 4.21 44.12 11.50
CA ARG A 536 4.41 45.56 11.73
C ARG A 536 4.12 46.42 10.50
N ARG A 537 3.60 45.82 9.43
CA ARG A 537 3.28 46.55 8.20
C ARG A 537 2.11 47.51 8.42
N SER A 538 2.12 48.60 7.69
CA SER A 538 1.07 49.62 7.62
C SER A 538 0.33 49.64 6.27
N SER A 539 0.86 48.93 5.27
CA SER A 539 0.28 48.81 3.93
C SER A 539 -0.03 47.36 3.56
N PRO A 540 -0.93 47.11 2.58
CA PRO A 540 -1.16 45.79 2.02
C PRO A 540 0.12 45.13 1.50
N ALA A 541 0.19 43.80 1.59
CA ALA A 541 1.29 42.99 1.05
C ALA A 541 0.83 42.21 -0.19
N THR A 542 1.78 41.91 -1.08
CA THR A 542 1.55 41.03 -2.24
C THR A 542 2.44 39.79 -2.16
N LEU A 543 1.85 38.61 -2.34
CA LEU A 543 2.55 37.33 -2.28
C LEU A 543 2.50 36.59 -3.62
N LEU A 544 3.59 35.91 -3.97
CA LEU A 544 3.64 34.90 -5.02
C LEU A 544 4.20 33.60 -4.46
N ILE A 545 3.38 32.54 -4.47
CA ILE A 545 3.77 31.19 -4.07
C ILE A 545 3.82 30.34 -5.33
N ARG A 546 5.00 29.83 -5.68
CA ARG A 546 5.21 28.94 -6.83
C ARG A 546 5.53 27.53 -6.36
N VAL A 547 4.77 26.56 -6.87
CA VAL A 547 4.87 25.14 -6.53
C VAL A 547 5.05 24.29 -7.79
N ASN A 548 6.22 23.70 -7.96
CA ASN A 548 6.54 22.69 -8.96
C ASN A 548 6.25 21.30 -8.38
N ALA A 549 5.00 20.87 -8.47
CA ALA A 549 4.48 19.75 -7.70
C ALA A 549 4.76 18.37 -8.32
N GLY A 550 5.15 18.32 -9.60
CA GLY A 550 5.42 17.10 -10.38
C GLY A 550 4.18 16.24 -10.64
N ALA A 551 4.25 15.29 -11.59
CA ALA A 551 3.11 14.44 -11.93
C ALA A 551 2.91 13.32 -10.90
N ILE A 552 1.65 12.95 -10.65
CA ILE A 552 1.28 11.78 -9.84
C ILE A 552 0.60 10.76 -10.77
N PRO A 553 0.97 9.46 -10.73
CA PRO A 553 0.36 8.43 -11.56
C PRO A 553 -1.17 8.44 -11.48
N PRO A 554 -1.91 8.26 -12.59
CA PRO A 554 -3.37 8.27 -12.61
C PRO A 554 -4.03 7.24 -11.67
N THR A 555 -3.33 6.13 -11.38
CA THR A 555 -3.81 5.06 -10.50
C THR A 555 -3.63 5.36 -9.00
N HIS A 556 -3.01 6.47 -8.65
CA HIS A 556 -2.76 6.82 -7.25
C HIS A 556 -4.05 7.26 -6.54
N TRP A 557 -4.26 6.78 -5.31
CA TRP A 557 -5.45 7.03 -4.48
C TRP A 557 -5.83 8.50 -4.34
N ILE A 558 -4.89 9.44 -4.45
CA ILE A 558 -5.16 10.89 -4.38
C ILE A 558 -6.17 11.36 -5.43
N HIS A 559 -6.23 10.67 -6.58
CA HIS A 559 -7.15 11.00 -7.69
C HIS A 559 -8.54 10.39 -7.51
N ARG A 560 -8.74 9.54 -6.50
CA ARG A 560 -10.07 9.06 -6.08
C ARG A 560 -10.68 10.13 -5.19
N LEU A 561 -11.79 10.74 -5.60
CA LEU A 561 -12.33 11.92 -4.90
C LEU A 561 -12.80 11.57 -3.49
N GLU A 562 -13.39 10.39 -3.34
CA GLU A 562 -13.90 9.83 -2.09
C GLU A 562 -12.82 9.39 -1.10
N GLU A 563 -11.59 9.11 -1.56
CA GLU A 563 -10.46 8.71 -0.69
C GLU A 563 -9.47 9.86 -0.47
N GLY A 564 -9.12 10.56 -1.55
CA GLY A 564 -8.02 11.52 -1.61
C GLY A 564 -8.38 12.98 -1.85
N GLY A 565 -9.53 13.26 -2.49
CA GLY A 565 -10.02 14.61 -2.74
C GLY A 565 -9.20 15.46 -3.72
N GLY A 566 -8.28 14.85 -4.48
CA GLY A 566 -7.42 15.57 -5.42
C GLY A 566 -6.34 16.43 -4.77
N ARG A 567 -5.52 17.10 -5.59
CA ARG A 567 -4.36 17.87 -5.10
C ARG A 567 -4.75 19.24 -4.54
N ILE A 568 -5.89 19.79 -4.92
CA ILE A 568 -6.36 21.07 -4.38
C ILE A 568 -6.64 20.92 -2.89
N VAL A 569 -7.56 20.03 -2.53
CA VAL A 569 -7.89 19.75 -1.13
C VAL A 569 -6.69 19.10 -0.43
N GLY A 570 -6.04 18.13 -1.09
CA GLY A 570 -4.97 17.34 -0.49
C GLY A 570 -3.61 18.02 -0.33
N GLU A 571 -3.23 19.04 -1.10
CA GLU A 571 -1.90 19.66 -1.04
C GLU A 571 -1.92 21.18 -1.15
N VAL A 572 -2.77 21.76 -1.99
CA VAL A 572 -2.87 23.23 -2.17
C VAL A 572 -3.30 23.92 -0.88
N CYS A 573 -4.06 23.24 -0.02
CA CYS A 573 -4.43 23.71 1.31
C CYS A 573 -3.23 24.21 2.15
N HIS A 574 -2.04 23.60 2.00
CA HIS A 574 -0.82 24.09 2.68
C HIS A 574 -0.44 25.51 2.27
N PHE A 575 -0.66 25.87 0.99
CA PHE A 575 -0.25 27.16 0.44
C PHE A 575 -1.31 28.23 0.66
N VAL A 576 -2.59 27.85 0.70
CA VAL A 576 -3.68 28.71 1.18
C VAL A 576 -3.42 29.08 2.64
N ASP A 577 -3.11 28.08 3.48
CA ASP A 577 -2.79 28.32 4.89
C ASP A 577 -1.53 29.20 5.07
N LEU A 578 -0.46 28.90 4.32
CA LEU A 578 0.76 29.69 4.37
C LEU A 578 0.54 31.16 3.98
N ALA A 579 -0.27 31.41 2.95
CA ALA A 579 -0.62 32.78 2.54
C ALA A 579 -1.38 33.51 3.67
N ALA A 580 -2.40 32.86 4.25
CA ALA A 580 -3.15 33.41 5.37
C ALA A 580 -2.26 33.68 6.59
N CYS A 581 -1.34 32.77 6.91
CA CYS A 581 -0.38 32.94 8.00
C CYS A 581 0.55 34.15 7.79
N LEU A 582 1.12 34.30 6.59
CA LEU A 582 2.07 35.38 6.30
C LEU A 582 1.38 36.75 6.30
N ILE A 583 0.16 36.83 5.76
CA ILE A 583 -0.66 38.04 5.85
C ILE A 583 -1.12 38.28 7.31
N GLY A 584 -1.38 37.23 8.07
CA GLY A 584 -1.92 37.35 9.43
C GLY A 584 -3.41 37.68 9.44
N ASP A 585 -4.14 37.31 8.38
CA ASP A 585 -5.59 37.45 8.25
C ASP A 585 -6.16 36.28 7.43
N ARG A 586 -7.48 36.12 7.45
CA ARG A 586 -8.20 35.04 6.77
C ARG A 586 -8.57 35.47 5.34
N VAL A 587 -8.58 34.50 4.43
CA VAL A 587 -8.91 34.73 3.02
C VAL A 587 -10.36 35.22 2.88
N ALA A 588 -10.57 36.33 2.18
CA ALA A 588 -11.88 36.92 1.93
C ALA A 588 -12.50 36.44 0.61
N ASN A 589 -11.72 36.41 -0.49
CA ASN A 589 -12.19 35.91 -1.78
C ASN A 589 -11.12 35.06 -2.49
N VAL A 590 -11.60 34.11 -3.29
CA VAL A 590 -10.81 33.17 -4.08
C VAL A 590 -11.21 33.28 -5.55
N TYR A 591 -10.24 33.31 -6.45
CA TYR A 591 -10.45 33.10 -7.87
C TYR A 591 -9.41 32.13 -8.42
N ALA A 592 -9.82 31.16 -9.23
CA ALA A 592 -8.92 30.14 -9.74
C ALA A 592 -9.16 29.83 -11.22
N ILE A 593 -8.08 29.51 -11.93
CA ILE A 593 -8.11 29.10 -13.35
C ILE A 593 -7.26 27.84 -13.51
N SER A 594 -7.81 26.83 -14.17
CA SER A 594 -7.09 25.61 -14.57
C SER A 594 -6.33 25.81 -15.88
N ALA A 595 -5.17 25.17 -16.01
CA ALA A 595 -4.47 25.06 -17.30
C ALA A 595 -5.14 24.04 -18.24
N ASP A 596 -5.93 23.10 -17.71
CA ASP A 596 -6.68 22.10 -18.47
C ASP A 596 -8.18 22.20 -18.10
N PRO A 597 -9.02 22.82 -18.95
CA PRO A 597 -10.45 22.95 -18.69
C PRO A 597 -11.24 21.66 -18.90
N THR A 598 -10.63 20.60 -19.47
CA THR A 598 -11.31 19.33 -19.71
C THR A 598 -11.32 18.41 -18.48
N LYS A 599 -10.39 18.65 -17.55
CA LYS A 599 -10.30 17.91 -16.29
C LYS A 599 -11.34 18.40 -15.31
N ALA A 600 -11.97 17.47 -14.58
CA ALA A 600 -12.89 17.84 -13.50
C ALA A 600 -12.20 18.78 -12.50
N ALA A 601 -12.89 19.83 -12.05
CA ALA A 601 -12.33 20.88 -11.21
C ALA A 601 -11.58 20.33 -9.98
N ALA A 602 -12.18 19.37 -9.26
CA ALA A 602 -11.60 18.76 -8.07
C ALA A 602 -10.32 17.93 -8.35
N LEU A 603 -10.14 17.45 -9.59
CA LEU A 603 -8.97 16.67 -10.01
C LEU A 603 -7.89 17.52 -10.68
N THR A 604 -8.12 18.83 -10.81
CA THR A 604 -7.14 19.77 -11.38
C THR A 604 -5.88 19.82 -10.52
N ASP A 605 -4.72 19.76 -11.18
CA ASP A 605 -3.39 19.74 -10.55
C ASP A 605 -2.40 20.70 -11.22
N THR A 606 -2.86 21.50 -12.18
CA THR A 606 -2.12 22.62 -12.75
C THR A 606 -3.05 23.82 -12.86
N LEU A 607 -2.83 24.83 -12.01
CA LEU A 607 -3.74 25.96 -11.81
C LEU A 607 -3.03 27.19 -11.25
N THR A 608 -3.66 28.34 -11.46
CA THR A 608 -3.33 29.60 -10.79
C THR A 608 -4.50 30.01 -9.90
N ILE A 609 -4.21 30.41 -8.67
CA ILE A 609 -5.19 30.85 -7.67
C ILE A 609 -4.81 32.25 -7.22
N THR A 610 -5.78 33.15 -7.16
CA THR A 610 -5.66 34.47 -6.55
C THR A 610 -6.54 34.54 -5.31
N LEU A 611 -5.93 34.93 -4.19
CA LEU A 611 -6.55 35.14 -2.89
C LEU A 611 -6.53 36.63 -2.58
N SER A 612 -7.63 37.16 -2.03
CA SER A 612 -7.70 38.52 -1.50
C SER A 612 -8.04 38.50 -0.01
N PHE A 613 -7.53 39.50 0.70
CA PHE A 613 -7.67 39.64 2.15
C PHE A 613 -8.41 40.95 2.51
N PRO A 614 -9.03 41.03 3.70
CA PRO A 614 -9.77 42.22 4.13
C PRO A 614 -8.95 43.52 4.13
N ASP A 615 -7.66 43.43 4.46
CA ASP A 615 -6.74 44.57 4.47
C ASP A 615 -6.30 45.05 3.08
N GLY A 616 -6.79 44.41 2.00
CA GLY A 616 -6.41 44.69 0.62
C GLY A 616 -5.17 43.95 0.13
N SER A 617 -4.56 43.09 0.97
CA SER A 617 -3.44 42.24 0.56
C SER A 617 -3.89 41.21 -0.48
N LEU A 618 -2.94 40.76 -1.29
CA LEU A 618 -3.16 39.77 -2.36
C LEU A 618 -2.14 38.65 -2.27
N ALA A 619 -2.57 37.43 -2.57
CA ALA A 619 -1.66 36.30 -2.76
C ALA A 619 -2.00 35.52 -4.03
N THR A 620 -0.99 35.21 -4.83
CA THR A 620 -1.12 34.35 -6.00
C THR A 620 -0.39 33.03 -5.74
N ILE A 621 -1.08 31.91 -5.95
CA ILE A 621 -0.51 30.57 -5.90
C ILE A 621 -0.47 30.02 -7.33
N LEU A 622 0.74 29.83 -7.88
CA LEU A 622 0.96 29.07 -9.10
C LEU A 622 1.33 27.64 -8.71
N TYR A 623 0.48 26.69 -9.05
CA TYR A 623 0.68 25.28 -8.75
C TYR A 623 0.72 24.48 -10.05
N ALA A 624 1.81 23.77 -10.30
CA ALA A 624 2.02 23.04 -11.56
C ALA A 624 2.47 21.61 -11.33
N ALA A 625 1.67 20.64 -11.79
CA ALA A 625 2.02 19.22 -11.81
C ALA A 625 2.85 18.83 -13.06
N THR A 626 2.97 19.71 -14.04
CA THR A 626 3.64 19.43 -15.32
C THR A 626 5.16 19.68 -15.32
N GLY A 627 5.72 20.19 -14.23
CA GLY A 627 7.15 20.52 -14.15
C GLY A 627 8.03 19.33 -13.73
N ASP A 628 9.30 19.38 -14.14
CA ASP A 628 10.30 18.36 -13.85
C ASP A 628 10.74 18.39 -12.38
N SER A 629 10.79 17.22 -11.73
CA SER A 629 11.17 17.07 -10.33
C SER A 629 12.62 17.46 -10.00
N ALA A 630 13.50 17.58 -10.99
CA ALA A 630 14.85 18.10 -10.82
C ALA A 630 14.87 19.61 -10.52
N PHE A 631 13.79 20.33 -10.85
CA PHE A 631 13.67 21.74 -10.53
C PHE A 631 13.10 21.96 -9.11
N PRO A 632 13.61 22.94 -8.33
CA PRO A 632 13.15 23.22 -6.97
C PRO A 632 11.62 23.36 -6.85
N LYS A 633 11.06 22.72 -5.81
CA LYS A 633 9.61 22.57 -5.61
C LYS A 633 8.92 23.89 -5.26
N GLU A 634 9.44 24.66 -4.32
CA GLU A 634 8.75 25.74 -3.63
C GLU A 634 9.54 27.04 -3.58
N ARG A 635 8.87 28.14 -3.99
CA ARG A 635 9.37 29.50 -3.84
C ARG A 635 8.24 30.40 -3.36
N VAL A 636 8.50 31.19 -2.31
CA VAL A 636 7.55 32.16 -1.75
C VAL A 636 8.19 33.53 -1.87
N GLU A 637 7.49 34.48 -2.48
CA GLU A 637 7.93 35.86 -2.64
C GLU A 637 6.92 36.78 -2.00
N VAL A 638 7.40 37.74 -1.22
CA VAL A 638 6.57 38.71 -0.50
C VAL A 638 7.08 40.11 -0.81
N PHE A 639 6.17 41.00 -1.21
CA PHE A 639 6.42 42.39 -1.53
C PHE A 639 5.62 43.27 -0.56
N CYS A 640 6.29 44.12 0.21
CA CYS A 640 5.65 45.01 1.18
C CYS A 640 6.58 46.18 1.54
N GLU A 641 6.09 47.42 1.51
CA GLU A 641 6.81 48.62 2.00
C GLU A 641 8.27 48.77 1.50
N GLY A 642 8.49 48.55 0.21
CA GLY A 642 9.80 48.63 -0.43
C GLY A 642 10.77 47.49 -0.07
N ALA A 643 10.31 46.47 0.66
CA ALA A 643 11.02 45.24 0.93
C ALA A 643 10.51 44.10 0.04
N VAL A 644 11.44 43.25 -0.40
CA VAL A 644 11.16 42.00 -1.11
C VAL A 644 11.79 40.85 -0.32
N MET A 645 10.98 39.88 0.09
CA MET A 645 11.42 38.72 0.87
C MET A 645 11.16 37.44 0.07
N VAL A 646 12.18 36.61 -0.13
CA VAL A 646 12.11 35.41 -0.97
C VAL A 646 12.58 34.18 -0.21
N ILE A 647 11.65 33.27 0.11
CA ILE A 647 11.96 31.94 0.64
C ILE A 647 12.13 30.96 -0.52
N ARG A 648 13.21 30.19 -0.52
CA ARG A 648 13.46 29.10 -1.49
C ARG A 648 13.63 27.77 -0.76
N GLU A 649 12.82 26.77 -1.12
CA GLU A 649 12.80 25.42 -0.54
C GLU A 649 12.74 25.36 1.01
N PHE A 650 12.36 26.45 1.68
CA PHE A 650 12.50 26.59 3.15
C PHE A 650 13.94 26.33 3.63
N LYS A 651 14.92 26.62 2.79
CA LYS A 651 16.37 26.49 3.06
C LYS A 651 17.08 27.84 3.08
N SER A 652 16.58 28.82 2.34
CA SER A 652 17.16 30.17 2.32
C SER A 652 16.10 31.25 2.24
N LEU A 653 16.37 32.37 2.90
CA LEU A 653 15.59 33.60 2.85
C LEU A 653 16.48 34.72 2.30
N THR A 654 16.06 35.37 1.23
CA THR A 654 16.69 36.58 0.70
C THR A 654 15.79 37.78 0.97
N VAL A 655 16.34 38.85 1.53
CA VAL A 655 15.63 40.10 1.82
C VAL A 655 16.33 41.24 1.10
N THR A 656 15.60 41.94 0.24
CA THR A 656 16.08 43.14 -0.47
C THR A 656 15.30 44.36 0.00
N ARG A 657 15.98 45.41 0.46
CA ARG A 657 15.36 46.68 0.88
C ARG A 657 16.34 47.84 0.67
N GLY A 658 15.86 48.96 0.13
CA GLY A 658 16.66 50.18 -0.02
C GLY A 658 17.95 49.98 -0.83
N GLY A 659 17.93 49.11 -1.85
CA GLY A 659 19.10 48.77 -2.67
C GLY A 659 20.06 47.73 -2.07
N HIS A 660 19.85 47.32 -0.81
CA HIS A 660 20.68 46.31 -0.14
C HIS A 660 19.99 44.95 -0.14
N THR A 661 20.76 43.88 -0.37
CA THR A 661 20.26 42.50 -0.32
C THR A 661 21.03 41.69 0.71
N ARG A 662 20.32 41.05 1.63
CA ARG A 662 20.86 40.08 2.60
C ARG A 662 20.27 38.71 2.33
N THR A 663 21.08 37.66 2.47
CA THR A 663 20.60 36.27 2.40
C THR A 663 20.98 35.50 3.65
N GLU A 664 20.00 34.80 4.21
CA GLU A 664 20.18 33.83 5.28
C GLU A 664 19.98 32.42 4.71
N ARG A 665 20.84 31.48 5.12
CA ARG A 665 20.80 30.08 4.67
C ARG A 665 20.83 29.14 5.86
N LEU A 666 19.88 28.23 5.92
CA LEU A 666 19.89 27.11 6.83
C LEU A 666 20.81 25.99 6.32
N PRO A 667 21.45 25.22 7.21
CA PRO A 667 22.26 24.07 6.81
C PRO A 667 21.48 23.01 6.03
N ARG A 668 20.18 22.86 6.34
CA ARG A 668 19.24 21.94 5.70
C ARG A 668 17.89 22.65 5.55
N ALA A 669 17.08 22.19 4.59
CA ALA A 669 15.71 22.68 4.45
C ALA A 669 14.90 22.30 5.70
N ASP A 670 14.14 23.24 6.24
CA ASP A 670 13.27 23.03 7.40
C ASP A 670 11.88 23.59 7.12
N LYS A 671 10.93 22.69 6.89
CA LYS A 671 9.53 23.01 6.57
C LYS A 671 8.65 23.16 7.82
N GLY A 672 9.21 23.08 9.03
CA GLY A 672 8.50 23.39 10.27
C GLY A 672 7.94 22.21 11.07
N HIS A 673 8.03 20.95 10.59
CA HIS A 673 7.41 19.80 11.27
C HIS A 673 7.83 19.64 12.75
N ALA A 674 9.11 19.89 13.09
CA ALA A 674 9.57 19.78 14.47
C ALA A 674 8.96 20.87 15.39
N ASN A 675 8.80 22.08 14.85
CA ASN A 675 8.17 23.19 15.57
C ASN A 675 6.66 23.01 15.67
N GLU A 676 6.03 22.46 14.63
CA GLU A 676 4.63 22.09 14.58
C GLU A 676 4.28 21.03 15.65
N MET A 677 5.04 19.93 15.70
CA MET A 677 4.82 18.89 16.70
C MET A 677 5.10 19.38 18.14
N ARG A 678 6.04 20.31 18.31
CA ARG A 678 6.24 20.97 19.61
C ARG A 678 5.03 21.79 20.02
N ALA A 679 4.47 22.58 19.10
CA ALA A 679 3.27 23.38 19.34
C ALA A 679 2.05 22.49 19.64
N PHE A 680 1.97 21.31 19.04
CA PHE A 680 0.94 20.33 19.39
C PHE A 680 1.09 19.80 20.83
N LEU A 681 2.33 19.51 21.28
CA LEU A 681 2.56 19.13 22.67
C LEU A 681 2.25 20.29 23.64
N ASP A 682 2.58 21.53 23.27
CA ASP A 682 2.22 22.72 24.04
C ASP A 682 0.69 22.84 24.18
N LEU A 683 -0.04 22.64 23.09
CA LEU A 683 -1.51 22.61 23.07
C LEU A 683 -2.07 21.50 23.98
N ALA A 684 -1.48 20.30 23.95
CA ALA A 684 -1.88 19.19 24.80
C ALA A 684 -1.59 19.43 26.30
N GLN A 685 -0.71 20.38 26.64
CA GLN A 685 -0.46 20.86 28.00
C GLN A 685 -1.33 22.06 28.39
N GLY A 686 -2.24 22.51 27.51
CA GLY A 686 -3.15 23.63 27.75
C GLY A 686 -2.56 25.00 27.45
N HIS A 687 -1.43 25.09 26.76
CA HIS A 687 -0.90 26.38 26.30
C HIS A 687 -1.74 26.96 25.15
N GLU A 688 -1.72 28.30 25.01
CA GLU A 688 -2.42 29.00 23.94
C GLU A 688 -1.90 28.52 22.56
N PRO A 689 -2.79 28.08 21.65
CA PRO A 689 -2.37 27.53 20.38
C PRO A 689 -1.87 28.62 19.44
N ARG A 690 -0.68 28.43 18.87
CA ARG A 690 -0.19 29.28 17.77
C ARG A 690 -1.09 29.21 16.52
N LEU A 691 -1.61 28.02 16.20
CA LEU A 691 -2.58 27.81 15.13
C LEU A 691 -3.95 27.59 15.77
N LYS A 692 -4.84 28.57 15.67
CA LYS A 692 -6.18 28.47 16.25
C LYS A 692 -7.07 27.58 15.39
N PHE A 693 -7.98 26.86 16.03
CA PHE A 693 -8.93 25.98 15.33
C PHE A 693 -9.74 26.73 14.24
N ALA A 694 -10.17 27.96 14.53
CA ALA A 694 -10.87 28.79 13.56
C ALA A 694 -10.03 29.11 12.29
N ASP A 695 -8.70 29.21 12.43
CA ASP A 695 -7.82 29.43 11.27
C ASP A 695 -7.67 28.14 10.46
N CYS A 696 -7.63 26.97 11.12
CA CYS A 696 -7.67 25.67 10.42
C CYS A 696 -8.94 25.54 9.55
N VAL A 697 -10.09 25.90 10.12
CA VAL A 697 -11.40 25.87 9.45
C VAL A 697 -11.43 26.85 8.29
N ALA A 698 -10.97 28.10 8.50
CA ALA A 698 -10.93 29.13 7.46
C ALA A 698 -10.02 28.73 6.28
N SER A 699 -8.81 28.21 6.54
CA SER A 699 -7.90 27.70 5.50
C SER A 699 -8.52 26.54 4.72
N THR A 700 -9.20 25.62 5.40
CA THR A 700 -9.88 24.48 4.76
C THR A 700 -11.05 24.94 3.90
N ALA A 701 -11.92 25.82 4.42
CA ALA A 701 -13.05 26.39 3.69
C ALA A 701 -12.60 27.19 2.46
N ALA A 702 -11.58 28.04 2.60
CA ALA A 702 -11.01 28.78 1.47
C ALA A 702 -10.46 27.84 0.39
N THR A 703 -9.92 26.67 0.77
CA THR A 703 -9.47 25.66 -0.18
C THR A 703 -10.64 25.06 -0.97
N PHE A 704 -11.78 24.78 -0.34
CA PHE A 704 -12.98 24.33 -1.06
C PHE A 704 -13.48 25.39 -2.06
N LYS A 705 -13.35 26.68 -1.72
CA LYS A 705 -13.73 27.77 -2.64
C LYS A 705 -12.84 27.86 -3.87
N VAL A 706 -11.63 27.28 -3.86
CA VAL A 706 -10.82 27.09 -5.08
C VAL A 706 -11.55 26.18 -6.07
N VAL A 707 -12.07 25.04 -5.59
CA VAL A 707 -12.80 24.07 -6.44
C VAL A 707 -14.11 24.68 -6.94
N GLU A 708 -14.82 25.41 -6.08
CA GLU A 708 -16.04 26.13 -6.47
C GLU A 708 -15.77 27.21 -7.53
N SER A 709 -14.68 27.97 -7.38
CA SER A 709 -14.28 28.98 -8.37
C SER A 709 -13.94 28.36 -9.73
N LEU A 710 -13.21 27.24 -9.74
CA LEU A 710 -12.93 26.50 -10.98
C LEU A 710 -14.20 25.96 -11.64
N THR A 711 -15.16 25.52 -10.83
CA THR A 711 -16.43 24.97 -11.32
C THR A 711 -17.33 26.04 -11.92
N THR A 712 -17.38 27.22 -11.29
CA THR A 712 -18.26 28.33 -11.69
C THR A 712 -17.62 29.30 -12.67
N GLY A 713 -16.30 29.31 -12.78
CA GLY A 713 -15.53 30.28 -13.57
C GLY A 713 -15.56 31.70 -13.00
N ARG A 714 -15.91 31.87 -11.71
CA ARG A 714 -16.12 33.18 -11.09
C ARG A 714 -15.33 33.33 -9.78
N PRO A 715 -15.02 34.56 -9.34
CA PRO A 715 -14.56 34.80 -7.98
C PRO A 715 -15.61 34.37 -6.95
N VAL A 716 -15.17 33.71 -5.87
CA VAL A 716 -16.01 33.18 -4.80
C VAL A 716 -15.61 33.81 -3.47
N THR A 717 -16.58 34.32 -2.72
CA THR A 717 -16.37 34.87 -1.37
C THR A 717 -16.36 33.75 -0.34
N VAL A 718 -15.44 33.81 0.61
CA VAL A 718 -15.38 32.90 1.76
C VAL A 718 -16.34 33.41 2.85
N PRO A 719 -17.39 32.65 3.25
CA PRO A 719 -18.41 33.16 4.16
C PRO A 719 -17.89 33.55 5.55
N ARG A 720 -18.28 34.72 6.06
CA ARG A 720 -17.78 35.31 7.32
C ARG A 720 -18.01 34.48 8.59
N TYR A 721 -18.96 33.54 8.63
CA TYR A 721 -19.11 32.63 9.78
C TYR A 721 -18.07 31.50 9.77
N MET A 722 -17.50 31.16 8.61
CA MET A 722 -16.43 30.15 8.47
C MET A 722 -15.06 30.72 8.84
N VAL A 723 -14.63 31.79 8.17
CA VAL A 723 -14.62 33.13 8.78
C VAL A 723 -14.21 33.23 10.25
N GLU A 724 -15.14 33.67 11.09
CA GLU A 724 -14.94 34.12 12.48
C GLU A 724 -15.08 33.01 13.54
N GLY A 725 -15.38 31.76 13.16
CA GLY A 725 -15.59 30.65 14.10
C GLY A 725 -16.86 30.76 14.95
N LYS A 726 -17.61 31.86 14.85
CA LYS A 726 -18.93 32.06 15.47
C LYS A 726 -20.02 31.74 14.44
N GLY A 727 -20.82 30.75 14.79
CA GLY A 727 -22.06 30.37 14.12
C GLY A 727 -23.03 29.99 15.21
#